data_AF-A0A7X7TEA5-F1
#
_entry.id   AF-A0A7X7TEA5-F1
#
_cell.length_a   1.000
_cell.length_b   1.000
_cell.length_c   1.000
_cell.angle_alpha   90.00
_cell.angle_beta   90.00
_cell.angle_gamma   90.00
#
_symmetry.space_group_name_H-M   'P 1'
#
loop_
_entity.id
_entity.type
_entity.pdbx_description
1 polymer ?
#
loop_
_entity_poly.entity_id
_entity_poly.type
_entity_poly.pdbx_seq_one_letter_code
_entity_poly.pdbx_strand_id
1 'polypeptide(L)'
;MRLDQWTILSLAILSVFGGIMFAQTQKSADGLVWPIEIPVVVVKYFPVSGDKIDVRVTGDWGESLALTRSKVERIQRETIAALEEGSRYHGYKNPDAKPSLRYKVVGTLEFLEPMPLCPKRQGDEVPMTDYNTIFARIDGKTWVQQKGVKEIWIFGYHGGVLDLWESNMSSPFGDTSNSNRDEKDLPILDRTYTVYHYNYQRDTGEAVEDHLHQFEALFNEIDGRDRTPEDKWQNLLFWGKFVGSDVSHKMVPVTTPDGRKVYRCGWTHYSPNSEKDYDWSNPRIVESDIEDWRPDGLGKTIRLNADRWQRNDLKWKIYWMQNIPGADHGLSYQGKPLTNWWRFVGDWDQARRNKITLTEPVSAAAPTKRRTRWDIRTEMTLSEEYVIGVDGRPLDRIVRVEHKPVGKVYLTNQSDKPQQIHEVVLYDFAHGLPADTPFYGEGFTMLSQTAGTLGKPVDLDGLTDRGHYKLAEPKGFRTVYGMMWIASPGKDAAVLAFTSCRRFVGRFYVNAERIIVSIPTEDLVLEPGATWELEDFSVFTGPDLGVLLEQTAERLAENHPRLPWPKLPTGWCSWYCFGPSVTAEQILGNLAEFKKKLPQVRFIQIDDGYQPWMGDWLQPKQQFGGSIQEVIGKIRDAGFEPAIWVAPFVASQQSKLFTEHPDWFVKDGSDKPLRSDSVTFGGWRLGPWYMLDGTHPEAQKFLEGVFRTMHEQWGCTYFKMDANVWGAMPFGRRHDPAASSVEAYRRGMAAIRRGAGDSFLLGCNHPMWPSIGEIHGSRSSMDISRDWGSFKSIARENLSRNWQNNRLWWNDPDCLLLTGKQPESEKSFHRAATFATGGMVLSGD
;
A
#
# COMPACT_ATOMS: atom_id res chain seq x y z
N MET A 1 -75.16 33.64 4.02
CA MET A 1 -74.26 34.61 4.68
C MET A 1 -72.86 34.01 4.71
N ARG A 2 -71.84 34.83 4.45
CA ARG A 2 -70.44 34.49 4.15
C ARG A 2 -69.54 34.33 5.41
N LEU A 3 -68.42 33.60 5.22
CA LEU A 3 -67.08 33.65 5.88
C LEU A 3 -67.01 33.21 7.37
N ASP A 4 -65.98 32.56 7.93
CA ASP A 4 -64.59 32.15 7.55
C ASP A 4 -64.11 31.10 8.61
N GLN A 5 -63.53 29.93 8.26
CA GLN A 5 -62.10 29.56 8.16
C GLN A 5 -61.40 28.93 9.42
N TRP A 6 -60.89 27.68 9.21
CA TRP A 6 -59.84 26.89 9.93
C TRP A 6 -60.13 26.37 11.36
N THR A 7 -60.18 25.06 11.62
CA THR A 7 -59.00 24.17 11.69
C THR A 7 -59.41 22.67 11.58
N ILE A 8 -58.72 21.94 10.71
CA ILE A 8 -58.84 20.51 10.35
C ILE A 8 -57.42 19.93 10.64
N LEU A 9 -57.17 18.77 11.28
CA LEU A 9 -57.48 17.42 10.85
C LEU A 9 -57.12 16.43 12.00
N SER A 10 -58.01 15.50 12.31
CA SER A 10 -57.72 14.26 13.04
C SER A 10 -57.95 13.07 12.10
N LEU A 11 -57.13 12.03 12.29
CA LEU A 11 -57.48 10.61 12.12
C LEU A 11 -58.14 10.15 10.81
N ALA A 12 -57.36 9.51 9.93
CA ALA A 12 -57.87 8.68 8.84
C ALA A 12 -57.81 7.19 9.21
N ILE A 13 -58.97 6.52 9.18
CA ILE A 13 -59.16 5.06 9.29
C ILE A 13 -59.58 4.52 7.91
N LEU A 14 -58.89 3.45 7.49
CA LEU A 14 -59.21 2.36 6.55
C LEU A 14 -60.38 2.49 5.53
N SER A 15 -60.07 2.28 4.24
CA SER A 15 -60.39 1.05 3.46
C SER A 15 -60.09 1.26 1.95
N VAL A 16 -59.12 0.51 1.40
CA VAL A 16 -59.26 -0.61 0.44
C VAL A 16 -59.64 -0.17 -0.99
N PHE A 17 -58.68 -0.23 -1.92
CA PHE A 17 -58.81 -1.03 -3.15
C PHE A 17 -57.43 -1.21 -3.83
N GLY A 18 -57.02 -2.48 -3.94
CA GLY A 18 -56.23 -3.08 -5.02
C GLY A 18 -55.06 -2.29 -5.62
N GLY A 19 -53.89 -2.47 -5.03
CA GLY A 19 -52.62 -2.18 -5.69
C GLY A 19 -51.49 -2.83 -4.92
N ILE A 20 -51.21 -4.10 -5.17
CA ILE A 20 -49.95 -4.72 -4.78
C ILE A 20 -48.86 -4.03 -5.63
N MET A 21 -48.41 -2.85 -5.18
CA MET A 21 -47.11 -2.34 -5.58
C MET A 21 -46.08 -3.12 -4.76
N PHE A 22 -45.49 -4.12 -5.41
CA PHE A 22 -44.18 -4.62 -4.98
C PHE A 22 -43.27 -3.40 -4.82
N ALA A 23 -42.85 -3.12 -3.59
CA ALA A 23 -41.81 -2.14 -3.31
C ALA A 23 -40.57 -2.57 -4.11
N GLN A 24 -40.20 -1.80 -5.14
CA GLN A 24 -38.98 -2.05 -5.89
C GLN A 24 -37.81 -1.78 -4.95
N THR A 25 -37.19 -2.86 -4.48
CA THR A 25 -35.91 -2.84 -3.77
C THR A 25 -34.84 -2.30 -4.71
N GLN A 26 -34.24 -1.16 -4.37
CA GLN A 26 -33.13 -0.60 -5.14
C GLN A 26 -31.86 -1.32 -4.71
N LYS A 27 -31.35 -2.19 -5.58
CA LYS A 27 -30.10 -2.93 -5.37
C LYS A 27 -28.95 -2.08 -5.91
N SER A 28 -27.99 -1.72 -5.05
CA SER A 28 -26.78 -1.01 -5.47
C SER A 28 -25.84 -1.93 -6.25
N ALA A 29 -24.87 -1.34 -6.96
CA ALA A 29 -23.92 -2.06 -7.83
C ALA A 29 -23.08 -3.12 -7.08
N ASP A 30 -22.90 -2.96 -5.77
CA ASP A 30 -22.21 -3.90 -4.86
C ASP A 30 -23.15 -4.93 -4.20
N GLY A 31 -24.45 -4.91 -4.55
CA GLY A 31 -25.44 -5.89 -4.13
C GLY A 31 -26.14 -5.59 -2.81
N LEU A 32 -25.84 -4.45 -2.15
CA LEU A 32 -26.59 -3.96 -0.99
C LEU A 32 -28.01 -3.53 -1.42
N VAL A 33 -28.99 -3.80 -0.55
CA VAL A 33 -30.40 -3.49 -0.82
C VAL A 33 -30.83 -2.37 0.10
N TRP A 34 -31.40 -1.31 -0.49
CA TRP A 34 -31.91 -0.15 0.25
C TRP A 34 -33.45 -0.19 0.33
N PRO A 35 -34.06 0.26 1.45
CA PRO A 35 -33.40 0.55 2.73
C PRO A 35 -32.76 -0.71 3.34
N ILE A 36 -31.67 -0.53 4.08
CA ILE A 36 -31.01 -1.64 4.77
C ILE A 36 -31.91 -2.06 5.94
N GLU A 37 -32.35 -3.32 5.96
CA GLU A 37 -33.04 -3.88 7.11
C GLU A 37 -32.06 -4.04 8.30
N ILE A 38 -32.46 -3.55 9.46
CA ILE A 38 -31.79 -3.67 10.75
C ILE A 38 -32.65 -4.56 11.65
N PRO A 39 -32.36 -5.87 11.72
CA PRO A 39 -33.07 -6.77 12.61
C PRO A 39 -32.61 -6.54 14.05
N VAL A 40 -33.56 -6.24 14.92
CA VAL A 40 -33.34 -5.88 16.33
C VAL A 40 -33.92 -6.93 17.26
N VAL A 41 -33.18 -7.29 18.30
CA VAL A 41 -33.73 -7.99 19.48
C VAL A 41 -33.85 -7.01 20.62
N VAL A 42 -35.03 -6.94 21.23
CA VAL A 42 -35.29 -6.10 22.39
C VAL A 42 -35.25 -6.96 23.65
N VAL A 43 -34.48 -6.53 24.64
CA VAL A 43 -34.33 -7.18 25.94
C VAL A 43 -34.78 -6.19 27.01
N LYS A 44 -35.68 -6.59 27.91
CA LYS A 44 -36.27 -5.71 28.92
C LYS A 44 -36.01 -6.28 30.30
N TYR A 45 -35.45 -5.47 31.19
CA TYR A 45 -35.28 -5.82 32.60
C TYR A 45 -36.17 -4.94 33.46
N PHE A 46 -37.16 -5.54 34.10
CA PHE A 46 -38.12 -4.86 34.98
C PHE A 46 -38.04 -5.48 36.37
N PRO A 47 -37.12 -5.06 37.25
CA PRO A 47 -37.09 -5.56 38.61
C PRO A 47 -38.39 -5.17 39.30
N VAL A 48 -39.21 -6.14 39.71
CA VAL A 48 -40.53 -5.88 40.30
C VAL A 48 -40.58 -6.17 41.80
N SER A 49 -41.39 -5.40 42.51
CA SER A 49 -41.87 -5.71 43.85
C SER A 49 -43.39 -5.61 43.84
N GLY A 50 -44.06 -6.74 43.61
CA GLY A 50 -45.51 -6.78 43.38
C GLY A 50 -45.87 -6.34 41.96
N ASP A 51 -46.76 -5.35 41.83
CA ASP A 51 -47.24 -4.79 40.55
C ASP A 51 -46.45 -3.55 40.08
N LYS A 52 -45.38 -3.19 40.81
CA LYS A 52 -44.54 -2.01 40.55
C LYS A 52 -43.09 -2.40 40.30
N ILE A 53 -42.37 -1.52 39.61
CA ILE A 53 -40.91 -1.55 39.53
C ILE A 53 -40.34 -1.28 40.93
N ASP A 54 -39.38 -2.08 41.36
CA ASP A 54 -38.74 -1.94 42.66
C ASP A 54 -37.76 -0.77 42.65
N VAL A 55 -38.23 0.37 43.14
CA VAL A 55 -37.43 1.60 43.25
C VAL A 55 -36.16 1.42 44.07
N ARG A 56 -36.10 0.44 44.98
CA ARG A 56 -34.89 0.15 45.77
C ARG A 56 -33.77 -0.44 44.91
N VAL A 57 -34.13 -1.07 43.79
CA VAL A 57 -33.19 -1.62 42.81
C VAL A 57 -32.84 -0.55 41.78
N THR A 58 -33.83 0.20 41.29
CA THR A 58 -33.62 1.16 40.19
C THR A 58 -33.11 2.53 40.64
N GLY A 59 -33.24 2.87 41.92
CA GLY A 59 -32.90 4.16 42.50
C GLY A 59 -34.06 5.16 42.46
N ASP A 60 -34.62 5.40 41.27
CA ASP A 60 -35.49 6.57 41.01
C ASP A 60 -36.75 6.30 40.19
N TRP A 61 -37.00 5.05 39.75
CA TRP A 61 -38.23 4.65 39.03
C TRP A 61 -39.05 3.57 39.75
N GLY A 62 -40.11 3.98 40.43
CA GLY A 62 -41.02 3.09 41.20
C GLY A 62 -42.41 2.91 40.60
N GLU A 63 -42.59 3.16 39.30
CA GLU A 63 -43.89 3.15 38.64
C GLU A 63 -44.49 1.74 38.48
N SER A 64 -45.78 1.67 38.13
CA SER A 64 -46.40 0.37 37.85
C SER A 64 -45.71 -0.34 36.67
N LEU A 65 -45.66 -1.67 36.74
CA LEU A 65 -45.11 -2.50 35.65
C LEU A 65 -45.88 -2.26 34.34
N ALA A 66 -47.20 -2.06 34.42
CA ALA A 66 -48.05 -1.77 33.26
C ALA A 66 -47.69 -0.42 32.61
N LEU A 67 -47.48 0.63 33.41
CA LEU A 67 -47.05 1.93 32.90
C LEU A 67 -45.65 1.84 32.29
N THR A 68 -44.73 1.11 32.95
CA THR A 68 -43.35 0.95 32.49
C THR A 68 -43.28 0.20 31.17
N ARG A 69 -44.02 -0.91 31.02
CA ARG A 69 -44.16 -1.62 29.73
C ARG A 69 -44.71 -0.70 28.64
N SER A 70 -45.78 0.05 28.95
CA SER A 70 -46.39 0.98 27.99
C SER A 70 -45.42 2.09 27.56
N LYS A 71 -44.64 2.62 28.50
CA LYS A 71 -43.59 3.63 28.23
C LYS A 71 -42.47 3.05 27.37
N VAL A 72 -41.95 1.88 27.71
CA VAL A 72 -40.91 1.19 26.94
C VAL A 72 -41.37 0.87 25.52
N GLU A 73 -42.60 0.40 25.34
CA GLU A 73 -43.16 0.15 24.02
C GLU A 73 -43.34 1.44 23.21
N ARG A 74 -43.72 2.55 23.86
CA ARG A 74 -43.77 3.87 23.22
C ARG A 74 -42.37 4.29 22.77
N ILE A 75 -41.39 4.29 23.66
CA ILE A 75 -39.99 4.67 23.35
C ILE A 75 -39.47 3.80 22.21
N GLN A 76 -39.62 2.47 22.29
CA GLN A 76 -39.20 1.56 21.23
C GLN A 76 -39.79 1.93 19.85
N ARG A 77 -41.10 2.20 19.78
CA ARG A 77 -41.76 2.59 18.52
C ARG A 77 -41.30 3.96 18.03
N GLU A 78 -41.19 4.93 18.92
CA GLU A 78 -40.80 6.29 18.57
C GLU A 78 -39.33 6.37 18.18
N THR A 79 -38.43 5.62 18.82
CA THR A 79 -37.02 5.49 18.43
C THR A 79 -36.90 4.88 17.04
N ILE A 80 -37.61 3.80 16.74
CA ILE A 80 -37.67 3.23 15.37
C ILE A 80 -38.13 4.29 14.38
N ALA A 81 -39.23 4.98 14.67
CA ALA A 81 -39.77 6.01 13.78
C ALA A 81 -38.77 7.18 13.59
N ALA A 82 -38.07 7.59 14.64
CA ALA A 82 -37.10 8.67 14.60
C ALA A 82 -35.83 8.30 13.81
N LEU A 83 -35.31 7.07 13.96
CA LEU A 83 -34.14 6.59 13.22
C LEU A 83 -34.47 6.39 11.73
N GLU A 84 -35.63 5.81 11.42
CA GLU A 84 -36.08 5.67 10.04
C GLU A 84 -36.32 7.04 9.38
N GLU A 85 -37.04 7.95 10.06
CA GLU A 85 -37.29 9.31 9.57
C GLU A 85 -35.99 10.11 9.44
N GLY A 86 -35.10 10.02 10.43
CA GLY A 86 -33.79 10.66 10.41
C GLY A 86 -32.93 10.21 9.24
N SER A 87 -33.02 8.94 8.84
CA SER A 87 -32.25 8.39 7.72
C SER A 87 -32.73 8.82 6.32
N ARG A 88 -33.76 9.66 6.23
CA ARG A 88 -34.29 10.24 4.99
C ARG A 88 -33.52 11.53 4.66
N TYR A 89 -32.59 11.45 3.71
CA TYR A 89 -31.81 12.61 3.31
C TYR A 89 -32.72 13.77 2.85
N HIS A 90 -32.64 14.89 3.55
CA HIS A 90 -33.50 16.07 3.41
C HIS A 90 -35.01 15.76 3.41
N GLY A 91 -35.48 14.83 4.25
CA GLY A 91 -36.91 14.49 4.36
C GLY A 91 -37.84 15.68 4.63
N TYR A 92 -37.36 16.66 5.41
CA TYR A 92 -38.06 17.93 5.65
C TYR A 92 -38.22 18.83 4.42
N LYS A 93 -37.46 18.60 3.32
CA LYS A 93 -37.59 19.29 2.02
C LYS A 93 -38.30 18.42 0.97
N ASN A 94 -38.08 17.11 1.03
CA ASN A 94 -38.60 16.15 0.06
C ASN A 94 -39.46 15.09 0.75
N PRO A 95 -40.79 15.25 0.76
CA PRO A 95 -41.72 14.27 1.35
C PRO A 95 -41.63 12.88 0.73
N ASP A 96 -41.08 12.73 -0.48
CA ASP A 96 -40.91 11.45 -1.16
C ASP A 96 -39.59 10.76 -0.86
N ALA A 97 -38.65 11.44 -0.17
CA ALA A 97 -37.34 10.91 0.20
C ALA A 97 -37.49 9.59 0.94
N LYS A 98 -36.69 8.58 0.54
CA LYS A 98 -36.75 7.24 1.13
C LYS A 98 -35.80 7.14 2.33
N PRO A 99 -36.16 6.37 3.36
CA PRO A 99 -35.25 6.11 4.47
C PRO A 99 -34.09 5.25 3.99
N SER A 100 -32.92 5.43 4.59
CA SER A 100 -31.74 4.60 4.32
C SER A 100 -31.72 3.34 5.19
N LEU A 101 -32.34 3.41 6.38
CA LEU A 101 -32.45 2.31 7.33
C LEU A 101 -33.91 1.90 7.50
N ARG A 102 -34.14 0.62 7.79
CA ARG A 102 -35.45 0.08 8.15
C ARG A 102 -35.31 -0.87 9.33
N TYR A 103 -35.89 -0.52 10.46
CA TYR A 103 -35.76 -1.29 11.69
C TYR A 103 -36.87 -2.33 11.80
N LYS A 104 -36.49 -3.53 12.23
CA LYS A 104 -37.42 -4.64 12.39
C LYS A 104 -37.13 -5.38 13.68
N VAL A 105 -38.06 -5.30 14.63
CA VAL A 105 -37.98 -6.10 15.85
C VAL A 105 -38.28 -7.56 15.50
N VAL A 106 -37.28 -8.42 15.68
CA VAL A 106 -37.35 -9.87 15.38
C VAL A 106 -37.46 -10.73 16.64
N GLY A 107 -37.31 -10.13 17.81
CA GLY A 107 -37.50 -10.78 19.10
C GLY A 107 -37.69 -9.77 20.22
N THR A 108 -38.46 -10.14 21.24
CA THR A 108 -38.56 -9.37 22.48
C THR A 108 -38.53 -10.33 23.66
N LEU A 109 -37.62 -10.07 24.60
CA LEU A 109 -37.37 -10.85 25.79
C LEU A 109 -37.58 -9.95 27.01
N GLU A 110 -38.33 -10.42 27.99
CA GLU A 110 -38.63 -9.66 29.20
C GLU A 110 -38.26 -10.47 30.44
N PHE A 111 -37.56 -9.83 31.36
CA PHE A 111 -37.10 -10.40 32.62
C PHE A 111 -37.62 -9.54 33.77
N LEU A 112 -38.35 -10.15 34.71
CA LEU A 112 -38.93 -9.46 35.85
C LEU A 112 -37.99 -9.45 37.06
N GLU A 113 -36.74 -9.09 36.81
CA GLU A 113 -35.65 -9.16 37.78
C GLU A 113 -34.60 -8.07 37.52
N PRO A 114 -33.68 -7.81 38.48
CA PRO A 114 -32.59 -6.87 38.30
C PRO A 114 -31.66 -7.25 37.13
N MET A 115 -30.98 -6.24 36.57
CA MET A 115 -29.98 -6.47 35.53
C MET A 115 -28.74 -7.19 36.10
N PRO A 116 -28.10 -8.08 35.31
CA PRO A 116 -26.79 -8.62 35.64
C PRO A 116 -25.73 -7.53 35.80
N LEU A 117 -24.89 -7.65 36.83
CA LEU A 117 -23.86 -6.67 37.19
C LEU A 117 -22.49 -7.33 37.27
N CYS A 118 -21.48 -6.65 36.73
CA CYS A 118 -20.09 -6.97 37.00
C CYS A 118 -19.75 -6.60 38.46
N PRO A 119 -18.79 -7.30 39.09
CA PRO A 119 -18.23 -6.84 40.36
C PRO A 119 -17.75 -5.39 40.23
N LYS A 120 -18.17 -4.53 41.16
CA LYS A 120 -17.77 -3.12 41.19
C LYS A 120 -16.24 -3.00 41.25
N ARG A 121 -15.63 -2.29 40.28
CA ARG A 121 -14.18 -2.10 40.25
C ARG A 121 -13.76 -0.99 41.20
N GLN A 122 -12.47 -0.97 41.55
CA GLN A 122 -11.89 0.08 42.38
C GLN A 122 -11.89 1.40 41.61
N GLY A 123 -12.58 2.42 42.15
CA GLY A 123 -12.69 3.76 41.55
C GLY A 123 -14.03 4.02 40.87
N ASP A 124 -14.79 2.99 40.52
CA ASP A 124 -16.14 3.16 39.97
C ASP A 124 -17.10 3.65 41.08
N GLU A 125 -18.05 4.53 40.76
CA GLU A 125 -19.06 4.99 41.72
C GLU A 125 -20.12 3.91 41.99
N VAL A 126 -20.46 3.14 40.96
CA VAL A 126 -21.50 2.09 40.95
C VAL A 126 -21.03 0.91 40.08
N PRO A 127 -21.57 -0.32 40.26
CA PRO A 127 -21.20 -1.46 39.42
C PRO A 127 -21.61 -1.29 37.96
N MET A 128 -20.82 -1.81 37.02
CA MET A 128 -21.12 -1.81 35.58
C MET A 128 -22.07 -2.96 35.20
N THR A 129 -22.91 -2.75 34.19
CA THR A 129 -23.76 -3.80 33.58
C THR A 129 -22.91 -4.96 33.03
N ASP A 130 -23.30 -6.21 33.30
CA ASP A 130 -22.64 -7.40 32.75
C ASP A 130 -23.28 -7.83 31.42
N TYR A 131 -22.78 -7.24 30.33
CA TYR A 131 -23.26 -7.51 28.98
C TYR A 131 -23.01 -8.96 28.52
N ASN A 132 -21.94 -9.63 28.99
CA ASN A 132 -21.68 -11.03 28.66
C ASN A 132 -22.74 -11.97 29.27
N THR A 133 -23.12 -11.73 30.52
CA THR A 133 -24.18 -12.51 31.17
C THR A 133 -25.52 -12.30 30.48
N ILE A 134 -25.85 -11.05 30.11
CA ILE A 134 -27.08 -10.75 29.33
C ILE A 134 -27.02 -11.47 27.98
N PHE A 135 -25.89 -11.39 27.26
CA PHE A 135 -25.72 -12.00 25.95
C PHE A 135 -25.85 -13.53 25.99
N ALA A 136 -25.22 -14.17 26.97
CA ALA A 136 -25.34 -15.62 27.18
C ALA A 136 -26.78 -16.04 27.49
N ARG A 137 -27.47 -15.27 28.35
CA ARG A 137 -28.84 -15.56 28.78
C ARG A 137 -29.85 -15.55 27.63
N ILE A 138 -29.69 -14.62 26.69
CA ILE A 138 -30.63 -14.47 25.56
C ILE A 138 -30.27 -15.38 24.37
N ASP A 139 -29.21 -16.19 24.49
CA ASP A 139 -28.59 -16.91 23.37
C ASP A 139 -28.22 -15.94 22.23
N GLY A 140 -27.50 -14.87 22.57
CA GLY A 140 -27.15 -13.78 21.65
C GLY A 140 -26.41 -14.27 20.40
N LYS A 141 -25.63 -15.35 20.51
CA LYS A 141 -24.91 -15.96 19.39
C LYS A 141 -25.87 -16.44 18.30
N THR A 142 -26.95 -17.11 18.67
CA THR A 142 -27.98 -17.57 17.72
C THR A 142 -28.67 -16.39 17.05
N TRP A 143 -29.01 -15.35 17.81
CA TRP A 143 -29.61 -14.13 17.25
C TRP A 143 -28.71 -13.48 16.19
N VAL A 144 -27.43 -13.30 16.49
CA VAL A 144 -26.49 -12.63 15.58
C VAL A 144 -26.12 -13.51 14.38
N GLN A 145 -25.62 -14.73 14.61
CA GLN A 145 -25.05 -15.54 13.52
C GLN A 145 -26.10 -16.25 12.67
N GLN A 146 -27.18 -16.73 13.28
CA GLN A 146 -28.19 -17.53 12.59
C GLN A 146 -29.38 -16.69 12.13
N LYS A 147 -29.83 -15.72 12.94
CA LYS A 147 -30.98 -14.87 12.62
C LYS A 147 -30.61 -13.50 12.04
N GLY A 148 -29.32 -13.20 11.95
CA GLY A 148 -28.82 -11.98 11.30
C GLY A 148 -29.14 -10.69 12.07
N VAL A 149 -29.33 -10.78 13.39
CA VAL A 149 -29.54 -9.61 14.25
C VAL A 149 -28.33 -8.70 14.20
N LYS A 150 -28.57 -7.41 13.94
CA LYS A 150 -27.53 -6.37 13.88
C LYS A 150 -27.50 -5.54 15.15
N GLU A 151 -28.62 -5.45 15.86
CA GLU A 151 -28.70 -4.66 17.08
C GLU A 151 -29.46 -5.38 18.20
N ILE A 152 -28.99 -5.18 19.43
CA ILE A 152 -29.62 -5.66 20.66
C ILE A 152 -29.94 -4.45 21.53
N TRP A 153 -31.22 -4.18 21.76
CA TRP A 153 -31.67 -3.04 22.55
C TRP A 153 -32.06 -3.51 23.94
N ILE A 154 -31.32 -3.06 24.94
CA ILE A 154 -31.57 -3.40 26.34
C ILE A 154 -32.30 -2.23 26.99
N PHE A 155 -33.54 -2.43 27.40
CA PHE A 155 -34.26 -1.51 28.27
C PHE A 155 -33.99 -1.86 29.73
N GLY A 156 -33.41 -0.91 30.44
CA GLY A 156 -33.00 -1.04 31.83
C GLY A 156 -33.04 0.30 32.56
N TYR A 157 -32.26 0.38 33.63
CA TYR A 157 -32.14 1.53 34.52
C TYR A 157 -30.66 1.76 34.81
N HIS A 158 -30.26 3.00 35.02
CA HIS A 158 -28.90 3.36 35.46
C HIS A 158 -28.93 4.67 36.24
N GLY A 159 -27.76 5.06 36.75
CA GLY A 159 -27.59 6.29 37.52
C GLY A 159 -27.70 6.03 39.01
N GLY A 160 -26.65 6.34 39.76
CA GLY A 160 -26.60 6.17 41.22
C GLY A 160 -26.66 4.72 41.74
N VAL A 161 -27.09 3.74 40.92
CA VAL A 161 -27.21 2.31 41.30
C VAL A 161 -26.42 1.35 40.42
N LEU A 162 -26.24 1.67 39.12
CA LEU A 162 -25.39 0.93 38.18
C LEU A 162 -24.95 1.85 37.04
N ASP A 163 -23.87 1.46 36.37
CA ASP A 163 -23.30 2.13 35.19
C ASP A 163 -23.49 1.30 33.91
N LEU A 164 -23.38 1.96 32.76
CA LEU A 164 -23.54 1.36 31.44
C LEU A 164 -22.74 2.10 30.35
N TRP A 165 -22.63 1.45 29.20
CA TRP A 165 -22.35 2.10 27.92
C TRP A 165 -23.65 2.35 27.17
N GLU A 166 -23.86 3.59 26.72
CA GLU A 166 -24.98 4.00 25.86
C GLU A 166 -25.04 3.13 24.60
N SER A 167 -23.86 2.85 24.04
CA SER A 167 -23.68 1.86 22.97
C SER A 167 -22.38 1.08 23.13
N ASN A 168 -22.42 -0.20 22.79
CA ASN A 168 -21.25 -1.07 22.74
C ASN A 168 -21.31 -1.95 21.47
N MET A 169 -20.18 -2.31 20.87
CA MET A 169 -20.15 -2.96 19.55
C MET A 169 -19.11 -4.07 19.50
N SER A 170 -19.51 -5.24 19.03
CA SER A 170 -18.59 -6.33 18.72
C SER A 170 -18.53 -6.55 17.22
N SER A 171 -17.33 -6.70 16.68
CA SER A 171 -17.09 -6.77 15.24
C SER A 171 -15.85 -7.61 14.94
N PRO A 172 -15.86 -8.45 13.88
CA PRO A 172 -14.66 -9.18 13.44
C PRO A 172 -13.56 -8.26 12.87
N PHE A 173 -13.84 -6.96 12.74
CA PHE A 173 -12.92 -5.92 12.28
C PHE A 173 -12.40 -5.02 13.41
N GLY A 174 -12.64 -5.40 14.67
CA GLY A 174 -12.31 -4.61 15.86
C GLY A 174 -13.52 -3.85 16.41
N ASP A 175 -13.42 -3.42 17.66
CA ASP A 175 -14.43 -2.64 18.38
C ASP A 175 -14.36 -1.16 17.98
N THR A 176 -15.48 -0.64 17.50
CA THR A 176 -15.66 0.76 17.11
C THR A 176 -16.91 1.32 17.79
N SER A 177 -16.99 1.18 19.11
CA SER A 177 -18.12 1.69 19.90
C SER A 177 -17.85 3.02 20.59
N ASN A 178 -18.94 3.69 20.98
CA ASN A 178 -18.93 4.73 22.01
C ASN A 178 -18.87 4.10 23.42
N SER A 179 -17.77 3.43 23.70
CA SER A 179 -17.46 2.79 24.99
C SER A 179 -15.96 2.87 25.27
N ASN A 180 -15.50 2.17 26.30
CA ASN A 180 -14.07 1.94 26.55
C ASN A 180 -13.38 1.03 25.50
N ARG A 181 -14.14 0.45 24.58
CA ARG A 181 -13.70 -0.46 23.52
C ARG A 181 -12.94 -1.69 24.05
N ASP A 182 -13.46 -2.30 25.12
CA ASP A 182 -12.87 -3.49 25.75
C ASP A 182 -13.34 -4.75 25.03
N GLU A 183 -12.44 -5.43 24.31
CA GLU A 183 -12.74 -6.66 23.56
C GLU A 183 -13.33 -7.82 24.42
N LYS A 184 -13.33 -7.69 25.75
CA LYS A 184 -13.87 -8.70 26.68
C LYS A 184 -15.29 -8.42 27.15
N ASP A 185 -15.85 -7.24 26.89
CA ASP A 185 -17.17 -6.88 27.42
C ASP A 185 -18.33 -7.39 26.56
N LEU A 186 -18.06 -7.79 25.31
CA LEU A 186 -18.98 -8.47 24.40
C LEU A 186 -18.30 -9.65 23.66
N PRO A 187 -19.00 -10.77 23.41
CA PRO A 187 -18.42 -11.89 22.65
C PRO A 187 -18.12 -11.53 21.19
N ILE A 188 -16.88 -11.77 20.73
CA ILE A 188 -16.49 -11.61 19.33
C ILE A 188 -17.07 -12.74 18.47
N LEU A 189 -17.83 -12.37 17.44
CA LEU A 189 -18.48 -13.28 16.50
C LEU A 189 -17.99 -13.04 15.05
N ASP A 190 -18.45 -13.85 14.10
CA ASP A 190 -18.15 -13.72 12.68
C ASP A 190 -18.97 -12.62 11.96
N ARG A 191 -19.81 -11.90 12.70
CA ARG A 191 -20.65 -10.80 12.23
C ARG A 191 -20.68 -9.69 13.26
N THR A 192 -20.76 -8.45 12.78
CA THR A 192 -20.92 -7.28 13.63
C THR A 192 -22.30 -7.20 14.26
N TYR A 193 -22.35 -6.83 15.54
CA TYR A 193 -23.58 -6.42 16.22
C TYR A 193 -23.30 -5.30 17.23
N THR A 194 -24.30 -4.43 17.42
CA THR A 194 -24.25 -3.33 18.38
C THR A 194 -25.28 -3.55 19.48
N VAL A 195 -24.91 -3.28 20.72
CA VAL A 195 -25.75 -3.30 21.91
C VAL A 195 -26.03 -1.87 22.32
N TYR A 196 -27.29 -1.49 22.41
CA TYR A 196 -27.74 -0.21 22.94
C TYR A 196 -28.40 -0.40 24.30
N HIS A 197 -28.10 0.45 25.26
CA HIS A 197 -28.71 0.36 26.59
C HIS A 197 -29.56 1.60 26.88
N TYR A 198 -30.87 1.44 26.72
CA TYR A 198 -31.85 2.48 27.00
C TYR A 198 -32.29 2.50 28.45
N ASN A 199 -32.23 3.69 29.04
CA ASN A 199 -32.85 3.95 30.34
C ASN A 199 -34.34 4.19 30.18
N TYR A 200 -35.19 3.29 30.66
CA TYR A 200 -36.65 3.50 30.60
C TYR A 200 -37.14 4.65 31.52
N GLN A 201 -36.26 5.23 32.33
CA GLN A 201 -36.53 6.45 33.10
C GLN A 201 -36.47 7.70 32.25
N ARG A 202 -35.69 7.68 31.17
CA ARG A 202 -35.57 8.74 30.16
C ARG A 202 -36.67 8.63 29.11
N ASP A 203 -36.59 9.43 28.04
CA ASP A 203 -37.54 9.41 26.95
C ASP A 203 -36.85 9.08 25.61
N THR A 204 -37.62 9.13 24.53
CA THR A 204 -37.17 8.78 23.17
C THR A 204 -35.95 9.60 22.72
N GLY A 205 -35.84 10.84 23.20
CA GLY A 205 -34.72 11.72 22.89
C GLY A 205 -33.36 11.14 23.29
N GLU A 206 -33.24 10.66 24.51
CA GLU A 206 -32.02 10.00 25.01
C GLU A 206 -31.76 8.67 24.30
N ALA A 207 -32.80 7.86 24.06
CA ALA A 207 -32.61 6.59 23.32
C ALA A 207 -32.08 6.80 21.88
N VAL A 208 -32.48 7.89 21.22
CA VAL A 208 -31.91 8.27 19.91
C VAL A 208 -30.49 8.83 20.06
N GLU A 209 -30.18 9.49 21.17
CA GLU A 209 -28.83 10.00 21.45
C GLU A 209 -27.78 8.89 21.47
N ASP A 210 -28.08 7.77 22.14
CA ASP A 210 -27.23 6.58 22.20
C ASP A 210 -26.83 6.10 20.79
N HIS A 211 -27.77 6.14 19.85
CA HIS A 211 -27.52 5.82 18.43
C HIS A 211 -26.60 6.81 17.77
N LEU A 212 -26.82 8.10 17.99
CA LEU A 212 -26.03 9.14 17.34
C LEU A 212 -24.57 9.12 17.81
N HIS A 213 -24.31 8.84 19.09
CA HIS A 213 -22.96 8.65 19.58
C HIS A 213 -22.26 7.46 18.92
N GLN A 214 -22.98 6.36 18.72
CA GLN A 214 -22.45 5.25 17.93
C GLN A 214 -22.19 5.66 16.47
N PHE A 215 -23.09 6.41 15.83
CA PHE A 215 -22.90 6.85 14.45
C PHE A 215 -21.68 7.76 14.31
N GLU A 216 -21.49 8.67 15.27
CA GLU A 216 -20.30 9.52 15.38
C GLU A 216 -19.02 8.69 15.51
N ALA A 217 -19.03 7.64 16.35
CA ALA A 217 -17.89 6.73 16.51
C ALA A 217 -17.55 6.01 15.19
N LEU A 218 -18.56 5.48 14.50
CA LEU A 218 -18.39 4.81 13.21
C LEU A 218 -17.82 5.77 12.14
N PHE A 219 -18.39 6.96 12.01
CA PHE A 219 -17.91 7.94 11.02
C PHE A 219 -16.51 8.44 11.34
N ASN A 220 -16.19 8.69 12.61
CA ASN A 220 -14.84 9.08 13.05
C ASN A 220 -13.78 8.00 12.75
N GLU A 221 -14.11 6.72 12.91
CA GLU A 221 -13.20 5.62 12.56
C GLU A 221 -12.97 5.51 11.05
N ILE A 222 -14.00 5.69 10.23
CA ILE A 222 -13.87 5.69 8.76
C ILE A 222 -13.08 6.91 8.28
N ASP A 223 -13.34 8.08 8.85
CA ASP A 223 -12.65 9.33 8.53
C ASP A 223 -11.20 9.36 9.07
N GLY A 224 -10.89 8.49 10.03
CA GLY A 224 -9.55 8.31 10.59
C GLY A 224 -9.20 9.29 11.70
N ARG A 225 -10.18 9.72 12.51
CA ARG A 225 -9.97 10.65 13.64
C ARG A 225 -8.96 10.12 14.65
N ASP A 226 -9.07 8.85 15.04
CA ASP A 226 -8.19 8.22 16.04
C ASP A 226 -6.74 8.09 15.57
N ARG A 227 -6.51 8.19 14.25
CA ARG A 227 -5.19 8.16 13.61
C ARG A 227 -4.67 9.55 13.25
N THR A 228 -5.46 10.59 13.54
CA THR A 228 -5.18 11.98 13.16
C THR A 228 -4.89 12.82 14.42
N PRO A 229 -3.75 13.53 14.47
CA PRO A 229 -3.47 14.48 15.55
C PRO A 229 -4.61 15.47 15.76
N GLU A 230 -4.94 15.78 17.01
CA GLU A 230 -6.07 16.63 17.38
C GLU A 230 -6.03 18.00 16.69
N ASP A 231 -4.84 18.59 16.56
CA ASP A 231 -4.58 19.87 15.87
C ASP A 231 -4.90 19.84 14.37
N LYS A 232 -5.26 18.68 13.82
CA LYS A 232 -5.66 18.47 12.42
C LYS A 232 -7.12 18.01 12.27
N TRP A 233 -7.88 17.86 13.34
CA TRP A 233 -9.27 17.40 13.27
C TRP A 233 -10.17 18.30 12.42
N GLN A 234 -9.87 19.60 12.32
CA GLN A 234 -10.56 20.53 11.43
C GLN A 234 -10.44 20.17 9.94
N ASN A 235 -9.49 19.32 9.56
CA ASN A 235 -9.30 18.86 8.18
C ASN A 235 -10.12 17.60 7.86
N LEU A 236 -10.61 16.89 8.87
CA LEU A 236 -11.39 15.66 8.75
C LEU A 236 -12.74 15.95 8.08
N LEU A 237 -13.20 15.03 7.22
CA LEU A 237 -14.39 15.24 6.41
C LEU A 237 -15.68 15.25 7.25
N PHE A 238 -15.78 14.33 8.21
CA PHE A 238 -16.88 14.27 9.17
C PHE A 238 -16.70 15.30 10.28
N TRP A 239 -15.66 15.20 11.11
CA TRP A 239 -15.59 16.04 12.31
C TRP A 239 -15.29 17.52 12.01
N GLY A 240 -14.30 17.78 11.16
CA GLY A 240 -13.89 19.14 10.82
C GLY A 240 -14.84 19.82 9.85
N LYS A 241 -15.21 19.14 8.76
CA LYS A 241 -15.93 19.76 7.64
C LYS A 241 -17.44 19.62 7.73
N PHE A 242 -17.98 18.45 8.12
CA PHE A 242 -19.42 18.24 8.29
C PHE A 242 -19.93 18.82 9.59
N VAL A 243 -19.40 18.35 10.73
CA VAL A 243 -19.78 18.83 12.05
C VAL A 243 -19.36 20.29 12.24
N GLY A 244 -18.12 20.66 11.89
CA GLY A 244 -17.61 22.03 12.08
C GLY A 244 -17.15 22.32 13.49
N SER A 245 -16.64 21.30 14.19
CA SER A 245 -16.16 21.41 15.56
C SER A 245 -14.65 21.28 15.65
N ASP A 246 -14.05 21.93 16.63
CA ASP A 246 -12.63 21.78 16.97
C ASP A 246 -12.41 20.72 18.06
N VAL A 247 -11.18 20.65 18.57
CA VAL A 247 -10.74 19.74 19.64
C VAL A 247 -11.46 19.96 20.97
N SER A 248 -12.08 21.13 21.16
CA SER A 248 -12.88 21.43 22.37
C SER A 248 -14.32 20.95 22.27
N HIS A 249 -14.69 20.29 21.17
CA HIS A 249 -16.06 19.83 20.86
C HIS A 249 -17.10 20.96 20.70
N LYS A 250 -16.63 22.22 20.62
CA LYS A 250 -17.49 23.39 20.40
C LYS A 250 -17.61 23.73 18.92
N MET A 251 -18.66 24.47 18.58
CA MET A 251 -18.92 24.90 17.21
C MET A 251 -18.01 26.06 16.79
N VAL A 252 -17.30 25.87 15.67
CA VAL A 252 -16.39 26.88 15.10
C VAL A 252 -16.91 27.32 13.74
N PRO A 253 -17.28 28.60 13.56
CA PRO A 253 -17.78 29.07 12.28
C PRO A 253 -16.64 29.27 11.27
N VAL A 254 -16.91 28.97 10.01
CA VAL A 254 -16.08 29.42 8.89
C VAL A 254 -16.27 30.93 8.73
N THR A 255 -15.16 31.67 8.72
CA THR A 255 -15.19 33.12 8.48
C THR A 255 -14.98 33.37 6.99
N THR A 256 -15.97 33.96 6.33
CA THR A 256 -15.91 34.30 4.90
C THR A 256 -15.02 35.53 4.67
N PRO A 257 -14.55 35.79 3.43
CA PRO A 257 -13.70 36.95 3.13
C PRO A 257 -14.34 38.31 3.48
N ASP A 258 -15.66 38.39 3.48
CA ASP A 258 -16.46 39.57 3.89
C ASP A 258 -16.76 39.60 5.41
N GLY A 259 -16.18 38.70 6.20
CA GLY A 259 -16.25 38.70 7.66
C GLY A 259 -17.50 38.05 8.26
N ARG A 260 -18.36 37.40 7.46
CA ARG A 260 -19.51 36.64 7.99
C ARG A 260 -19.04 35.36 8.66
N LYS A 261 -19.78 34.94 9.69
CA LYS A 261 -19.54 33.70 10.44
C LYS A 261 -20.60 32.67 10.07
N VAL A 262 -20.21 31.61 9.39
CA VAL A 262 -21.10 30.55 8.91
C VAL A 262 -20.80 29.25 9.66
N TYR A 263 -21.79 28.72 10.37
CA TYR A 263 -21.69 27.48 11.13
C TYR A 263 -22.06 26.27 10.26
N ARG A 264 -21.38 25.13 10.47
CA ARG A 264 -21.59 23.88 9.72
C ARG A 264 -22.79 23.10 10.27
N CYS A 265 -22.80 21.77 10.16
CA CYS A 265 -23.97 20.95 10.44
C CYS A 265 -24.21 20.69 11.93
N GLY A 266 -23.20 20.86 12.80
CA GLY A 266 -23.30 20.48 14.20
C GLY A 266 -23.20 18.98 14.42
N TRP A 267 -23.48 18.55 15.65
CA TRP A 267 -23.40 17.16 16.11
C TRP A 267 -24.43 16.89 17.21
N THR A 268 -24.40 15.69 17.79
CA THR A 268 -25.44 15.19 18.71
C THR A 268 -25.76 16.14 19.86
N HIS A 269 -24.76 16.87 20.37
CA HIS A 269 -24.84 17.78 21.52
C HIS A 269 -24.91 19.28 21.15
N TYR A 270 -24.51 19.64 19.93
CA TYR A 270 -24.49 21.04 19.48
C TYR A 270 -25.18 21.20 18.13
N SER A 271 -26.22 22.02 18.12
CA SER A 271 -26.76 22.59 16.91
C SER A 271 -25.94 23.81 16.45
N PRO A 272 -26.08 24.30 15.21
CA PRO A 272 -25.27 25.40 14.69
C PRO A 272 -25.34 26.68 15.54
N ASN A 273 -26.43 26.89 16.28
CA ASN A 273 -26.60 28.08 17.13
C ASN A 273 -26.26 27.86 18.61
N SER A 274 -25.95 26.63 19.03
CA SER A 274 -25.65 26.27 20.43
C SER A 274 -24.41 26.99 20.96
N GLU A 275 -24.45 27.41 22.22
CA GLU A 275 -23.33 28.05 22.92
C GLU A 275 -22.76 27.17 24.05
N LYS A 276 -23.54 26.18 24.47
CA LYS A 276 -23.18 25.18 25.47
C LYS A 276 -23.83 23.84 25.12
N ASP A 277 -23.48 22.82 25.88
CA ASP A 277 -24.01 21.47 25.73
C ASP A 277 -25.53 21.43 25.94
N TYR A 278 -26.23 20.62 25.14
CA TYR A 278 -27.69 20.44 25.13
C TYR A 278 -28.53 21.72 24.95
N ASP A 279 -28.00 22.70 24.22
CA ASP A 279 -28.62 24.03 24.07
C ASP A 279 -29.72 24.07 22.98
N TRP A 280 -30.73 23.21 23.11
CA TRP A 280 -31.78 22.98 22.11
C TRP A 280 -32.77 24.11 21.93
N SER A 281 -32.87 25.00 22.92
CA SER A 281 -33.83 26.09 22.93
C SER A 281 -33.22 27.45 22.61
N ASN A 282 -31.95 27.52 22.21
CA ASN A 282 -31.25 28.79 22.01
C ASN A 282 -31.95 29.65 20.94
N PRO A 283 -32.42 30.87 21.26
CA PRO A 283 -33.08 31.74 20.29
C PRO A 283 -32.10 32.42 19.31
N ARG A 284 -30.79 32.33 19.53
CA ARG A 284 -29.74 32.99 18.74
C ARG A 284 -29.88 32.59 17.27
N ILE A 285 -30.01 33.59 16.42
CA ILE A 285 -30.02 33.40 14.97
C ILE A 285 -28.59 33.38 14.47
N VAL A 286 -28.22 32.32 13.76
CA VAL A 286 -26.92 32.16 13.10
C VAL A 286 -27.10 31.96 11.60
N GLU A 287 -26.04 32.21 10.86
CA GLU A 287 -25.94 31.76 9.48
C GLU A 287 -25.32 30.35 9.45
N SER A 288 -25.94 29.42 8.73
CA SER A 288 -25.46 28.04 8.60
C SER A 288 -25.72 27.48 7.21
N ASP A 289 -24.86 26.57 6.75
CA ASP A 289 -25.04 25.85 5.49
C ASP A 289 -25.52 24.40 5.67
N ILE A 290 -26.01 24.03 6.86
CA ILE A 290 -26.44 22.65 7.20
C ILE A 290 -27.35 22.00 6.14
N GLU A 291 -28.25 22.77 5.52
CA GLU A 291 -29.22 22.22 4.56
C GLU A 291 -28.75 22.17 3.10
N ASP A 292 -27.55 22.65 2.80
CA ASP A 292 -26.91 22.57 1.48
C ASP A 292 -25.40 22.35 1.62
N TRP A 293 -24.99 21.67 2.69
CA TRP A 293 -23.60 21.53 3.08
C TRP A 293 -22.75 21.00 1.92
N ARG A 294 -21.60 21.66 1.68
CA ARG A 294 -20.60 21.24 0.68
C ARG A 294 -19.28 20.96 1.38
N PRO A 295 -18.58 19.84 1.11
CA PRO A 295 -17.36 19.52 1.86
C PRO A 295 -16.15 20.36 1.43
N ASP A 296 -16.08 20.81 0.17
CA ASP A 296 -14.97 21.63 -0.36
C ASP A 296 -15.12 23.14 -0.09
N GLY A 297 -16.22 23.58 0.53
CA GLY A 297 -16.48 25.00 0.76
C GLY A 297 -17.79 25.25 1.50
N LEU A 298 -18.31 26.47 1.44
CA LEU A 298 -19.64 26.76 1.97
C LEU A 298 -20.71 26.40 0.95
N GLY A 299 -21.76 25.73 1.41
CA GLY A 299 -23.01 25.59 0.68
C GLY A 299 -23.84 26.86 0.65
N LYS A 300 -25.05 26.78 0.09
CA LYS A 300 -26.05 27.85 0.29
C LYS A 300 -26.38 27.97 1.76
N THR A 301 -26.19 29.17 2.30
CA THR A 301 -26.46 29.46 3.69
C THR A 301 -27.91 29.87 3.91
N ILE A 302 -28.41 29.58 5.10
CA ILE A 302 -29.69 30.07 5.62
C ILE A 302 -29.48 30.69 7.00
N ARG A 303 -30.37 31.60 7.37
CA ARG A 303 -30.46 32.10 8.76
C ARG A 303 -31.41 31.21 9.53
N LEU A 304 -30.92 30.58 10.59
CA LEU A 304 -31.71 29.65 11.40
C LEU A 304 -31.45 29.85 12.90
N ASN A 305 -32.36 29.34 13.71
CA ASN A 305 -32.26 29.22 15.17
C ASN A 305 -33.02 27.95 15.62
N ALA A 306 -33.24 27.81 16.93
CA ALA A 306 -33.94 26.67 17.50
C ALA A 306 -35.39 26.46 17.05
N ASP A 307 -36.04 27.46 16.45
CA ASP A 307 -37.40 27.29 15.92
C ASP A 307 -37.40 26.29 14.74
N ARG A 308 -36.27 26.08 14.06
CA ARG A 308 -36.14 25.12 12.95
C ARG A 308 -36.44 23.68 13.36
N TRP A 309 -36.06 23.30 14.58
CA TRP A 309 -36.38 22.01 15.20
C TRP A 309 -37.39 22.15 16.34
N GLN A 310 -38.16 23.24 16.34
CA GLN A 310 -39.22 23.50 17.32
C GLN A 310 -38.75 23.45 18.78
N ARG A 311 -37.49 23.83 19.02
CA ARG A 311 -36.85 23.86 20.35
C ARG A 311 -36.90 22.52 21.10
N ASN A 312 -36.99 21.41 20.35
CA ASN A 312 -37.08 20.07 20.89
C ASN A 312 -35.86 19.25 20.49
N ASP A 313 -35.34 18.50 21.45
CA ASP A 313 -34.14 17.68 21.36
C ASP A 313 -34.28 16.56 20.31
N LEU A 314 -35.37 15.78 20.34
CA LEU A 314 -35.61 14.69 19.40
C LEU A 314 -35.77 15.22 17.97
N LYS A 315 -36.48 16.34 17.81
CA LYS A 315 -36.64 17.00 16.51
C LYS A 315 -35.32 17.55 15.99
N TRP A 316 -34.42 18.03 16.85
CA TRP A 316 -33.06 18.40 16.46
C TRP A 316 -32.31 17.19 15.93
N LYS A 317 -32.31 16.08 16.68
CA LYS A 317 -31.63 14.83 16.30
C LYS A 317 -32.13 14.28 14.96
N ILE A 318 -33.45 14.26 14.74
CA ILE A 318 -34.05 13.89 13.45
C ILE A 318 -33.59 14.85 12.35
N TYR A 319 -33.68 16.16 12.59
CA TYR A 319 -33.27 17.16 11.61
C TYR A 319 -31.78 17.04 11.26
N TRP A 320 -30.90 16.82 12.23
CA TRP A 320 -29.47 16.62 12.02
C TRP A 320 -29.19 15.36 11.19
N MET A 321 -29.80 14.22 11.56
CA MET A 321 -29.70 12.99 10.78
C MET A 321 -30.13 13.18 9.32
N GLN A 322 -31.20 13.93 9.06
CA GLN A 322 -31.67 14.18 7.69
C GLN A 322 -30.67 15.00 6.86
N ASN A 323 -29.64 15.60 7.45
CA ASN A 323 -28.57 16.30 6.72
C ASN A 323 -27.29 15.44 6.54
N ILE A 324 -27.21 14.24 7.14
CA ILE A 324 -26.13 13.28 6.90
C ILE A 324 -26.23 12.73 5.47
N PRO A 325 -25.15 12.70 4.66
CA PRO A 325 -25.17 12.21 3.27
C PRO A 325 -25.87 10.85 3.12
N GLY A 326 -27.09 10.87 2.56
CA GLY A 326 -27.91 9.68 2.32
C GLY A 326 -28.20 9.41 0.83
N ALA A 327 -29.27 8.70 0.51
CA ALA A 327 -29.58 8.40 -0.90
C ALA A 327 -29.72 9.69 -1.76
N ASP A 328 -29.20 9.64 -2.98
CA ASP A 328 -29.31 10.70 -4.01
C ASP A 328 -28.81 12.09 -3.58
N HIS A 329 -27.85 12.17 -2.65
CA HIS A 329 -27.38 13.45 -2.11
C HIS A 329 -26.61 14.33 -3.12
N GLY A 330 -25.98 13.75 -4.15
CA GLY A 330 -25.25 14.48 -5.19
C GLY A 330 -24.10 15.38 -4.67
N LEU A 331 -23.38 14.90 -3.65
CA LEU A 331 -22.28 15.61 -2.97
C LEU A 331 -20.97 14.99 -3.40
N SER A 332 -19.92 15.80 -3.49
CA SER A 332 -18.56 15.35 -3.76
C SER A 332 -17.57 16.11 -2.90
N TYR A 333 -16.49 15.45 -2.50
CA TYR A 333 -15.35 16.03 -1.81
C TYR A 333 -14.07 15.77 -2.60
N GLN A 334 -13.34 16.83 -2.94
CA GLN A 334 -12.11 16.77 -3.72
C GLN A 334 -12.28 15.99 -5.04
N GLY A 335 -13.41 16.23 -5.72
CA GLY A 335 -13.75 15.57 -6.98
C GLY A 335 -14.23 14.13 -6.86
N LYS A 336 -14.34 13.57 -5.65
CA LYS A 336 -14.89 12.23 -5.39
C LYS A 336 -16.32 12.34 -4.88
N PRO A 337 -17.32 11.62 -5.43
CA PRO A 337 -18.66 11.58 -4.84
C PRO A 337 -18.58 11.15 -3.36
N LEU A 338 -19.44 11.66 -2.49
CA LEU A 338 -19.57 11.09 -1.13
C LEU A 338 -20.30 9.75 -1.21
N THR A 339 -19.97 8.82 -0.30
CA THR A 339 -20.80 7.63 -0.14
C THR A 339 -22.10 7.97 0.59
N ASN A 340 -23.13 7.14 0.44
CA ASN A 340 -24.24 7.13 1.40
C ASN A 340 -23.71 6.64 2.77
N TRP A 341 -23.54 7.56 3.72
CA TRP A 341 -22.92 7.27 5.02
C TRP A 341 -23.77 6.37 5.90
N TRP A 342 -25.09 6.28 5.67
CA TRP A 342 -25.96 5.34 6.38
C TRP A 342 -25.59 3.88 6.17
N ARG A 343 -24.74 3.57 5.19
CA ARG A 343 -24.19 2.21 5.01
C ARG A 343 -23.30 1.77 6.16
N PHE A 344 -22.60 2.69 6.83
CA PHE A 344 -21.70 2.34 7.93
C PHE A 344 -22.49 1.93 9.16
N VAL A 345 -23.66 2.54 9.35
CA VAL A 345 -24.65 2.12 10.35
C VAL A 345 -25.30 0.81 9.94
N GLY A 346 -25.76 0.71 8.69
CA GLY A 346 -26.60 -0.41 8.29
C GLY A 346 -25.86 -1.71 7.96
N ASP A 347 -24.63 -1.67 7.45
CA ASP A 347 -23.84 -2.86 7.13
C ASP A 347 -22.33 -2.61 7.29
N TRP A 348 -21.90 -2.51 8.54
CA TRP A 348 -20.49 -2.33 8.90
C TRP A 348 -19.59 -3.43 8.32
N ASP A 349 -19.99 -4.70 8.39
CA ASP A 349 -19.19 -5.81 7.89
C ASP A 349 -18.93 -5.69 6.39
N GLN A 350 -19.94 -5.38 5.59
CA GLN A 350 -19.75 -5.15 4.16
C GLN A 350 -18.87 -3.92 3.93
N ALA A 351 -19.12 -2.81 4.64
CA ALA A 351 -18.32 -1.60 4.50
C ALA A 351 -16.83 -1.83 4.83
N ARG A 352 -16.51 -2.56 5.90
CA ARG A 352 -15.13 -2.87 6.29
C ARG A 352 -14.48 -3.90 5.36
N ARG A 353 -15.19 -4.98 4.98
CA ARG A 353 -14.69 -5.95 3.99
C ARG A 353 -14.34 -5.29 2.66
N ASN A 354 -15.16 -4.35 2.23
CA ASN A 354 -14.99 -3.63 0.96
C ASN A 354 -14.19 -2.32 1.12
N LYS A 355 -13.64 -2.03 2.31
CA LYS A 355 -12.83 -0.84 2.64
C LYS A 355 -13.47 0.47 2.18
N ILE A 356 -14.77 0.59 2.41
CA ILE A 356 -15.55 1.72 1.95
C ILE A 356 -15.24 2.93 2.82
N THR A 357 -14.99 4.08 2.20
CA THR A 357 -14.68 5.35 2.88
C THR A 357 -15.85 6.33 2.78
N LEU A 358 -15.77 7.48 3.46
CA LEU A 358 -16.78 8.55 3.37
C LEU A 358 -16.92 9.14 1.95
N THR A 359 -15.96 8.89 1.05
CA THR A 359 -16.03 9.18 -0.38
C THR A 359 -16.13 7.89 -1.19
N GLU A 360 -16.91 7.91 -2.27
CA GLU A 360 -16.86 6.88 -3.29
C GLU A 360 -15.47 6.88 -3.94
N PRO A 361 -14.92 5.71 -4.25
CA PRO A 361 -13.78 5.66 -5.15
C PRO A 361 -14.18 6.34 -6.46
N VAL A 362 -13.26 7.09 -7.06
CA VAL A 362 -13.48 7.74 -8.37
C VAL A 362 -13.87 6.64 -9.36
N SER A 363 -15.16 6.54 -9.72
CA SER A 363 -15.61 5.51 -10.65
C SER A 363 -15.42 6.01 -12.09
N ALA A 364 -14.63 5.26 -12.85
CA ALA A 364 -14.88 5.13 -14.28
C ALA A 364 -16.33 4.66 -14.49
N ALA A 365 -16.95 5.12 -15.58
CA ALA A 365 -18.38 5.00 -15.88
C ALA A 365 -19.00 3.58 -15.69
N ALA A 366 -20.31 3.61 -15.41
CA ALA A 366 -21.30 2.54 -15.24
C ALA A 366 -20.90 1.06 -15.54
N PRO A 367 -21.31 0.09 -14.67
CA PRO A 367 -20.96 -1.31 -14.84
C PRO A 367 -21.71 -1.92 -16.02
N THR A 368 -20.98 -2.28 -17.07
CA THR A 368 -21.42 -3.29 -18.02
C THR A 368 -21.25 -4.68 -17.40
N LYS A 369 -22.25 -5.54 -17.64
CA LYS A 369 -22.36 -6.98 -17.31
C LYS A 369 -21.14 -7.64 -16.66
N ARG A 370 -21.35 -8.24 -15.47
CA ARG A 370 -20.46 -9.20 -14.78
C ARG A 370 -19.49 -9.90 -15.74
N ARG A 371 -18.22 -9.49 -15.72
CA ARG A 371 -17.12 -10.26 -16.31
C ARG A 371 -16.68 -11.33 -15.34
N THR A 372 -16.62 -12.56 -15.82
CA THR A 372 -16.38 -13.78 -15.04
C THR A 372 -14.89 -14.02 -14.72
N ARG A 373 -13.98 -13.13 -15.12
CA ARG A 373 -12.54 -13.21 -14.81
C ARG A 373 -11.96 -11.79 -14.72
N TRP A 374 -11.16 -11.52 -13.69
CA TRP A 374 -10.31 -10.32 -13.63
C TRP A 374 -9.24 -10.45 -14.71
N ASP A 375 -9.08 -9.42 -15.55
CA ASP A 375 -8.08 -9.37 -16.63
C ASP A 375 -7.44 -7.99 -16.62
N ILE A 376 -6.19 -7.93 -16.16
CA ILE A 376 -5.41 -6.70 -16.07
C ILE A 376 -5.30 -5.97 -17.41
N ARG A 377 -5.33 -6.70 -18.54
CA ARG A 377 -5.27 -6.08 -19.88
C ARG A 377 -6.47 -5.18 -20.12
N THR A 378 -7.62 -5.51 -19.53
CA THR A 378 -8.81 -4.65 -19.62
C THR A 378 -8.62 -3.36 -18.83
N GLU A 379 -8.10 -3.43 -17.61
CA GLU A 379 -7.87 -2.22 -16.79
C GLU A 379 -6.87 -1.30 -17.48
N MET A 380 -5.84 -1.88 -18.12
CA MET A 380 -4.87 -1.14 -18.92
C MET A 380 -5.46 -0.52 -20.19
N THR A 381 -6.40 -1.17 -20.87
CA THR A 381 -7.07 -0.53 -22.03
C THR A 381 -7.93 0.68 -21.67
N LEU A 382 -8.26 0.86 -20.39
CA LEU A 382 -9.00 2.00 -19.87
C LEU A 382 -8.09 3.05 -19.22
N SER A 383 -6.77 2.84 -19.23
CA SER A 383 -5.80 3.72 -18.57
C SER A 383 -5.56 5.01 -19.36
N GLU A 384 -5.06 6.02 -18.65
CA GLU A 384 -4.52 7.22 -19.29
C GLU A 384 -3.05 7.00 -19.64
N GLU A 385 -2.65 7.54 -20.80
CA GLU A 385 -1.27 7.61 -21.29
C GLU A 385 -0.90 9.09 -21.43
N TYR A 386 0.22 9.50 -20.83
CA TYR A 386 0.65 10.89 -20.83
C TYR A 386 2.16 11.04 -20.64
N VAL A 387 2.70 12.17 -21.07
CA VAL A 387 4.12 12.49 -21.02
C VAL A 387 4.35 13.71 -20.15
N ILE A 388 5.28 13.62 -19.20
CA ILE A 388 5.60 14.69 -18.26
C ILE A 388 6.90 15.38 -18.70
N GLY A 389 6.86 16.71 -18.83
CA GLY A 389 8.05 17.54 -19.01
C GLY A 389 8.78 17.80 -17.70
N VAL A 390 10.03 18.27 -17.77
CA VAL A 390 10.86 18.57 -16.58
C VAL A 390 10.27 19.63 -15.63
N ASP A 391 9.32 20.44 -16.10
CA ASP A 391 8.57 21.41 -15.29
C ASP A 391 7.36 20.79 -14.56
N GLY A 392 7.16 19.47 -14.70
CA GLY A 392 6.06 18.71 -14.11
C GLY A 392 4.75 18.82 -14.88
N ARG A 393 4.72 19.47 -16.05
CA ARG A 393 3.49 19.64 -16.84
C ARG A 393 3.33 18.55 -17.90
N PRO A 394 2.09 18.15 -18.23
CA PRO A 394 1.83 17.23 -19.35
C PRO A 394 2.21 17.84 -20.71
N LEU A 395 2.79 17.03 -21.59
CA LEU A 395 3.22 17.40 -22.95
C LEU A 395 2.35 16.76 -24.05
N ASP A 396 1.23 16.13 -23.71
CA ASP A 396 0.42 15.23 -24.57
C ASP A 396 -0.09 15.83 -25.90
N ARG A 397 0.02 17.15 -26.07
CA ARG A 397 -0.35 17.85 -27.31
C ARG A 397 0.81 18.10 -28.27
N ILE A 398 2.04 17.90 -27.82
CA ILE A 398 3.26 18.22 -28.58
C ILE A 398 4.18 17.01 -28.75
N VAL A 399 3.93 15.93 -28.01
CA VAL A 399 4.56 14.64 -28.20
C VAL A 399 3.51 13.57 -28.47
N ARG A 400 3.84 12.59 -29.32
CA ARG A 400 2.96 11.48 -29.67
C ARG A 400 3.58 10.17 -29.26
N VAL A 401 2.82 9.33 -28.58
CA VAL A 401 3.19 7.93 -28.33
C VAL A 401 2.52 7.02 -29.36
N GLU A 402 3.29 6.13 -29.97
CA GLU A 402 2.79 5.13 -30.93
C GLU A 402 3.11 3.71 -30.45
N HIS A 403 2.08 2.88 -30.34
CA HIS A 403 2.21 1.45 -30.05
C HIS A 403 2.18 0.66 -31.36
N LYS A 404 3.22 -0.14 -31.62
CA LYS A 404 3.30 -1.06 -32.78
C LYS A 404 3.09 -2.52 -32.35
N PRO A 405 2.83 -3.45 -33.30
CA PRO A 405 2.74 -4.86 -32.97
C PRO A 405 3.94 -5.35 -32.13
N VAL A 406 3.69 -6.33 -31.27
CA VAL A 406 4.69 -6.94 -30.38
C VAL A 406 5.17 -6.04 -29.21
N GLY A 407 4.37 -5.03 -28.83
CA GLY A 407 4.58 -4.25 -27.60
C GLY A 407 5.62 -3.13 -27.72
N LYS A 408 5.98 -2.74 -28.95
CA LYS A 408 6.93 -1.65 -29.22
C LYS A 408 6.28 -0.28 -29.04
N VAL A 409 6.99 0.63 -28.40
CA VAL A 409 6.51 1.99 -28.10
C VAL A 409 7.47 3.02 -28.69
N TYR A 410 6.94 4.05 -29.35
CA TYR A 410 7.72 5.16 -29.91
C TYR A 410 7.22 6.49 -29.36
N LEU A 411 8.14 7.41 -29.05
CA LEU A 411 7.83 8.78 -28.65
C LEU A 411 8.39 9.76 -29.70
N THR A 412 7.53 10.56 -30.31
CA THR A 412 7.93 11.56 -31.31
C THR A 412 7.62 12.98 -30.84
N ASN A 413 8.57 13.91 -30.97
CA ASN A 413 8.33 15.33 -30.75
C ASN A 413 7.74 15.97 -32.01
N GLN A 414 6.49 16.41 -31.92
CA GLN A 414 5.74 17.02 -33.03
C GLN A 414 5.80 18.56 -33.02
N SER A 415 6.46 19.17 -32.03
CA SER A 415 6.64 20.62 -31.99
C SER A 415 7.85 21.09 -32.80
N ASP A 416 7.96 22.39 -32.98
CA ASP A 416 9.10 23.08 -33.60
C ASP A 416 10.23 23.40 -32.60
N LYS A 417 10.12 22.93 -31.34
CA LYS A 417 11.08 23.21 -30.27
C LYS A 417 11.56 21.93 -29.58
N PRO A 418 12.82 21.90 -29.10
CA PRO A 418 13.30 20.78 -28.29
C PRO A 418 12.43 20.61 -27.04
N GLN A 419 12.10 19.37 -26.69
CA GLN A 419 11.33 19.03 -25.50
C GLN A 419 12.20 18.24 -24.53
N GLN A 420 12.31 18.72 -23.30
CA GLN A 420 13.00 18.00 -22.25
C GLN A 420 11.99 17.12 -21.50
N ILE A 421 12.12 15.81 -21.65
CA ILE A 421 11.14 14.84 -21.16
C ILE A 421 11.61 14.29 -19.82
N HIS A 422 10.78 14.38 -18.79
CA HIS A 422 11.06 13.80 -17.48
C HIS A 422 10.68 12.32 -17.42
N GLU A 423 9.45 12.02 -17.86
CA GLU A 423 8.84 10.72 -17.69
C GLU A 423 7.74 10.47 -18.73
N VAL A 424 7.65 9.23 -19.23
CA VAL A 424 6.58 8.76 -20.10
C VAL A 424 5.75 7.73 -19.34
N VAL A 425 4.49 8.08 -19.03
CA VAL A 425 3.54 7.17 -18.39
C VAL A 425 2.75 6.43 -19.45
N LEU A 426 3.03 5.13 -19.60
CA LEU A 426 2.38 4.27 -20.59
C LEU A 426 0.98 3.85 -20.15
N TYR A 427 0.81 3.59 -18.85
CA TYR A 427 -0.46 3.18 -18.27
C TYR A 427 -0.57 3.69 -16.83
N ASP A 428 -1.60 4.45 -16.50
CA ASP A 428 -2.01 4.74 -15.11
C ASP A 428 -3.45 4.27 -14.88
N PHE A 429 -3.62 3.24 -14.04
CA PHE A 429 -4.93 2.63 -13.82
C PHE A 429 -5.12 2.16 -12.38
N ALA A 430 -6.39 2.19 -11.95
CA ALA A 430 -6.82 1.48 -10.75
C ALA A 430 -6.92 -0.01 -11.05
N HIS A 431 -6.18 -0.85 -10.34
CA HIS A 431 -6.07 -2.28 -10.69
C HIS A 431 -7.26 -3.13 -10.20
N GLY A 432 -8.12 -2.57 -9.33
CA GLY A 432 -9.36 -3.21 -8.86
C GLY A 432 -9.15 -4.51 -8.05
N LEU A 433 -7.95 -4.72 -7.52
CA LEU A 433 -7.60 -5.92 -6.74
C LEU A 433 -7.69 -5.63 -5.24
N PRO A 434 -8.03 -6.64 -4.41
CA PRO A 434 -7.92 -6.53 -2.96
C PRO A 434 -6.51 -6.13 -2.52
N ALA A 435 -6.39 -5.26 -1.51
CA ALA A 435 -5.09 -4.79 -1.06
C ALA A 435 -4.23 -5.89 -0.42
N ASP A 436 -4.81 -7.00 0.02
CA ASP A 436 -4.09 -8.19 0.49
C ASP A 436 -3.63 -9.10 -0.66
N THR A 437 -3.81 -8.70 -1.92
CA THR A 437 -3.34 -9.46 -3.08
C THR A 437 -1.81 -9.56 -3.08
N PRO A 438 -1.23 -10.77 -3.10
CA PRO A 438 0.19 -10.98 -3.21
C PRO A 438 0.79 -10.35 -4.47
N PHE A 439 1.94 -9.70 -4.30
CA PHE A 439 2.73 -9.22 -5.43
C PHE A 439 4.23 -9.37 -5.15
N TYR A 440 5.00 -9.27 -6.22
CA TYR A 440 6.46 -9.17 -6.23
C TYR A 440 6.89 -8.21 -7.31
N GLY A 441 7.99 -7.50 -7.10
CA GLY A 441 8.68 -6.74 -8.12
C GLY A 441 10.18 -6.74 -7.91
N GLU A 442 10.90 -6.62 -9.03
CA GLU A 442 12.35 -6.55 -9.04
C GLU A 442 12.86 -5.14 -8.71
N GLY A 443 14.10 -5.07 -8.23
CA GLY A 443 14.81 -3.82 -8.04
C GLY A 443 15.50 -3.33 -9.32
N PHE A 444 15.84 -2.04 -9.33
CA PHE A 444 16.80 -1.48 -10.28
C PHE A 444 18.15 -2.18 -10.12
N THR A 445 18.55 -2.36 -8.87
CA THR A 445 19.74 -3.12 -8.51
C THR A 445 19.40 -4.58 -8.27
N MET A 446 20.35 -5.47 -8.59
CA MET A 446 20.26 -6.88 -8.24
C MET A 446 20.07 -7.09 -6.72
N LEU A 447 20.58 -6.18 -5.88
CA LEU A 447 20.48 -6.28 -4.44
C LEU A 447 19.10 -5.88 -3.88
N SER A 448 18.13 -5.47 -4.69
CA SER A 448 16.81 -5.10 -4.19
C SER A 448 15.67 -5.94 -4.79
N GLN A 449 14.76 -6.36 -3.92
CA GLN A 449 13.48 -7.01 -4.24
C GLN A 449 12.38 -6.46 -3.33
N THR A 450 11.17 -6.34 -3.89
CA THR A 450 9.99 -5.97 -3.11
C THR A 450 8.90 -7.04 -3.27
N ALA A 451 8.25 -7.43 -2.18
CA ALA A 451 7.11 -8.34 -2.20
C ALA A 451 6.04 -7.94 -1.18
N GLY A 452 5.27 -8.93 -0.70
CA GLY A 452 4.20 -8.72 0.27
C GLY A 452 2.86 -8.67 -0.43
N THR A 453 2.09 -7.61 -0.17
CA THR A 453 0.76 -7.41 -0.77
C THR A 453 0.66 -6.01 -1.35
N LEU A 454 -0.23 -5.79 -2.33
CA LEU A 454 -0.38 -4.47 -2.96
C LEU A 454 -0.64 -3.34 -1.94
N GLY A 455 -1.36 -3.63 -0.85
CA GLY A 455 -1.63 -2.71 0.25
C GLY A 455 -0.55 -2.61 1.32
N LYS A 456 0.40 -3.55 1.33
CA LYS A 456 1.56 -3.51 2.22
C LYS A 456 2.81 -4.07 1.51
N PRO A 457 3.39 -3.30 0.58
CA PRO A 457 4.70 -3.62 0.00
C PRO A 457 5.80 -3.67 1.05
N VAL A 458 6.62 -4.71 1.00
CA VAL A 458 7.78 -4.90 1.90
C VAL A 458 9.04 -5.12 1.08
N ASP A 459 10.11 -4.43 1.46
CA ASP A 459 11.44 -4.72 0.93
C ASP A 459 11.92 -6.04 1.54
N LEU A 460 12.43 -6.95 0.71
CA LEU A 460 12.88 -8.25 1.20
C LEU A 460 14.27 -8.19 1.84
N ASP A 461 15.00 -7.11 1.61
CA ASP A 461 16.42 -6.99 1.86
C ASP A 461 16.84 -5.61 2.43
N GLY A 462 18.12 -5.47 2.77
CA GLY A 462 18.65 -4.30 3.48
C GLY A 462 19.28 -3.21 2.60
N LEU A 463 19.73 -3.54 1.38
CA LEU A 463 20.40 -2.59 0.47
C LEU A 463 19.41 -2.11 -0.61
N THR A 464 18.32 -1.49 -0.14
CA THR A 464 17.17 -1.18 -0.99
C THR A 464 17.43 -0.03 -1.96
N ASP A 465 16.76 -0.06 -3.11
CA ASP A 465 16.86 1.00 -4.12
C ASP A 465 16.55 2.39 -3.55
N ARG A 466 15.45 2.51 -2.78
CA ARG A 466 15.01 3.77 -2.16
C ARG A 466 15.85 4.21 -0.97
N GLY A 467 16.39 3.27 -0.20
CA GLY A 467 17.04 3.55 1.08
C GLY A 467 18.55 3.65 0.94
N HIS A 468 19.17 2.56 0.48
CA HIS A 468 20.61 2.46 0.31
C HIS A 468 21.07 3.21 -0.93
N TYR A 469 20.43 2.96 -2.08
CA TYR A 469 20.81 3.59 -3.35
C TYR A 469 20.19 4.97 -3.57
N LYS A 470 19.21 5.36 -2.75
CA LYS A 470 18.50 6.66 -2.78
C LYS A 470 17.85 6.97 -4.13
N LEU A 471 17.40 5.94 -4.85
CA LEU A 471 16.61 6.11 -6.07
C LEU A 471 15.22 6.66 -5.69
N ALA A 472 14.79 7.71 -6.39
CA ALA A 472 13.56 8.42 -6.06
C ALA A 472 12.30 7.57 -6.36
N GLU A 473 11.31 7.68 -5.49
CA GLU A 473 9.97 7.11 -5.67
C GLU A 473 8.88 8.15 -5.38
N PRO A 474 7.74 8.12 -6.11
CA PRO A 474 6.62 9.01 -5.84
C PRO A 474 6.03 8.78 -4.44
N LYS A 475 5.63 9.87 -3.77
CA LYS A 475 5.02 9.80 -2.44
C LYS A 475 3.75 8.94 -2.47
N GLY A 476 3.68 7.96 -1.56
CA GLY A 476 2.52 7.07 -1.45
C GLY A 476 2.53 5.87 -2.41
N PHE A 477 3.60 5.72 -3.19
CA PHE A 477 3.85 4.56 -4.03
C PHE A 477 5.12 3.82 -3.60
N ARG A 478 5.18 2.55 -3.97
CA ARG A 478 6.41 1.77 -4.02
C ARG A 478 6.86 1.66 -5.46
N THR A 479 8.14 1.93 -5.73
CA THR A 479 8.71 1.71 -7.07
C THR A 479 9.34 0.33 -7.15
N VAL A 480 9.04 -0.41 -8.21
CA VAL A 480 9.76 -1.62 -8.65
C VAL A 480 10.13 -1.47 -10.12
N TYR A 481 11.12 -2.20 -10.61
CA TYR A 481 11.75 -1.96 -11.90
C TYR A 481 11.70 -3.19 -12.79
N GLY A 482 11.51 -2.98 -14.09
CA GLY A 482 11.66 -4.02 -15.09
C GLY A 482 10.53 -5.06 -15.14
N MET A 483 10.20 -5.71 -14.02
CA MET A 483 9.09 -6.66 -13.91
C MET A 483 8.42 -6.62 -12.54
N MET A 484 7.11 -6.84 -12.55
CA MET A 484 6.34 -7.23 -11.38
C MET A 484 5.37 -8.35 -11.72
N TRP A 485 5.03 -9.17 -10.73
CA TRP A 485 3.92 -10.10 -10.83
C TRP A 485 2.91 -9.91 -9.71
N ILE A 486 1.66 -10.27 -10.01
CA ILE A 486 0.53 -10.21 -9.09
C ILE A 486 -0.19 -11.56 -9.17
N ALA A 487 -0.46 -12.16 -8.02
CA ALA A 487 -1.10 -13.47 -7.96
C ALA A 487 -2.18 -13.49 -6.88
N SER A 488 -3.45 -13.42 -7.27
CA SER A 488 -4.58 -13.48 -6.34
C SER A 488 -5.06 -14.93 -6.19
N PRO A 489 -5.21 -15.48 -4.96
CA PRO A 489 -5.69 -16.84 -4.76
C PRO A 489 -7.03 -17.11 -5.46
N GLY A 490 -7.09 -18.16 -6.29
CA GLY A 490 -8.29 -18.54 -7.05
C GLY A 490 -8.56 -17.69 -8.30
N LYS A 491 -7.64 -16.81 -8.70
CA LYS A 491 -7.67 -16.05 -9.96
C LYS A 491 -6.39 -16.32 -10.78
N ASP A 492 -6.37 -15.84 -12.02
CA ASP A 492 -5.16 -15.83 -12.83
C ASP A 492 -4.10 -14.90 -12.23
N ALA A 493 -2.85 -15.31 -12.33
CA ALA A 493 -1.70 -14.44 -12.12
C ALA A 493 -1.49 -13.53 -13.33
N ALA A 494 -0.81 -12.42 -13.10
CA ALA A 494 -0.34 -11.50 -14.13
C ALA A 494 1.13 -11.18 -13.92
N VAL A 495 1.91 -11.20 -15.00
CA VAL A 495 3.28 -10.67 -15.03
C VAL A 495 3.29 -9.46 -15.97
N LEU A 496 3.67 -8.30 -15.46
CA LEU A 496 3.90 -7.09 -16.23
C LEU A 496 5.41 -6.90 -16.33
N ALA A 497 5.93 -6.79 -17.55
CA ALA A 497 7.37 -6.70 -17.75
C ALA A 497 7.72 -5.76 -18.90
N PHE A 498 8.69 -4.88 -18.65
CA PHE A 498 9.51 -4.30 -19.70
C PHE A 498 10.43 -5.41 -20.22
N THR A 499 10.13 -5.86 -21.42
CA THR A 499 10.82 -6.96 -22.10
C THR A 499 11.98 -6.48 -22.97
N SER A 500 12.30 -5.19 -22.91
CA SER A 500 13.59 -4.67 -23.33
C SER A 500 14.14 -3.66 -22.32
N CYS A 501 15.41 -3.31 -22.48
CA CYS A 501 16.13 -2.32 -21.66
C CYS A 501 17.34 -1.85 -22.46
N ARG A 502 17.11 -1.08 -23.53
CA ARG A 502 18.13 -0.62 -24.46
C ARG A 502 18.60 0.79 -24.14
N ARG A 503 17.67 1.63 -23.69
CA ARG A 503 17.85 3.06 -23.46
C ARG A 503 17.32 3.50 -22.09
N PHE A 504 16.21 2.96 -21.61
CA PHE A 504 15.66 3.37 -20.33
C PHE A 504 15.32 2.15 -19.48
N VAL A 505 15.25 2.34 -18.17
CA VAL A 505 14.73 1.30 -17.26
C VAL A 505 13.29 1.63 -16.95
N GLY A 506 12.37 0.85 -17.50
CA GLY A 506 10.96 0.96 -17.15
C GLY A 506 10.71 0.58 -15.69
N ARG A 507 9.75 1.25 -15.06
CA ARG A 507 9.39 1.08 -13.65
C ARG A 507 7.88 1.02 -13.46
N PHE A 508 7.49 0.47 -12.32
CA PHE A 508 6.11 0.38 -11.87
C PHE A 508 5.98 1.12 -10.54
N TYR A 509 5.03 2.03 -10.46
CA TYR A 509 4.59 2.60 -9.19
C TYR A 509 3.36 1.85 -8.71
N VAL A 510 3.46 1.24 -7.53
CA VAL A 510 2.43 0.34 -7.02
C VAL A 510 1.98 0.81 -5.64
N ASN A 511 0.68 0.84 -5.41
CA ASN A 511 0.10 0.95 -4.08
C ASN A 511 -1.16 0.06 -3.98
N ALA A 512 -1.96 0.28 -2.93
CA ALA A 512 -3.15 -0.53 -2.63
C ALA A 512 -4.24 -0.48 -3.71
N GLU A 513 -4.21 0.53 -4.58
CA GLU A 513 -5.32 0.86 -5.49
C GLU A 513 -4.88 0.98 -6.95
N ARG A 514 -3.64 1.43 -7.20
CA ARG A 514 -3.17 1.85 -8.52
C ARG A 514 -1.84 1.24 -8.89
N ILE A 515 -1.69 0.99 -10.19
CA ILE A 515 -0.43 0.65 -10.84
C ILE A 515 -0.19 1.71 -11.91
N ILE A 516 1.01 2.29 -11.89
CA ILE A 516 1.50 3.19 -12.93
C ILE A 516 2.68 2.53 -13.62
N VAL A 517 2.57 2.27 -14.92
CA VAL A 517 3.64 1.74 -15.78
C VAL A 517 4.33 2.92 -16.44
N SER A 518 5.61 3.11 -16.15
CA SER A 518 6.31 4.35 -16.50
C SER A 518 7.74 4.11 -16.99
N ILE A 519 8.20 5.00 -17.87
CA ILE A 519 9.58 5.06 -18.37
C ILE A 519 10.17 6.44 -18.00
N PRO A 520 11.04 6.54 -16.99
CA PRO A 520 11.82 7.75 -16.76
C PRO A 520 12.81 7.97 -17.90
N THR A 521 12.90 9.20 -18.39
CA THR A 521 13.74 9.55 -19.54
C THR A 521 14.98 10.36 -19.17
N GLU A 522 15.34 10.39 -17.88
CA GLU A 522 16.54 11.07 -17.34
C GLU A 522 16.67 12.53 -17.77
N ASP A 523 15.54 13.22 -17.92
CA ASP A 523 15.47 14.62 -18.36
C ASP A 523 16.19 14.87 -19.70
N LEU A 524 16.27 13.84 -20.57
CA LEU A 524 16.89 13.97 -21.89
C LEU A 524 16.04 14.85 -22.83
N VAL A 525 16.73 15.45 -23.80
CA VAL A 525 16.11 16.33 -24.80
C VAL A 525 15.73 15.53 -26.05
N LEU A 526 14.46 15.60 -26.41
CA LEU A 526 13.93 15.09 -27.68
C LEU A 526 13.81 16.27 -28.67
N GLU A 527 14.70 16.27 -29.67
CA GLU A 527 14.77 17.32 -30.70
C GLU A 527 13.49 17.40 -31.56
N PRO A 528 13.19 18.57 -32.18
CA PRO A 528 12.06 18.72 -33.09
C PRO A 528 12.04 17.65 -34.19
N GLY A 529 10.90 16.95 -34.34
CA GLY A 529 10.73 15.88 -35.33
C GLY A 529 11.48 14.58 -35.03
N ALA A 530 12.31 14.53 -33.98
CA ALA A 530 13.01 13.31 -33.58
C ALA A 530 12.04 12.30 -32.94
N THR A 531 12.42 11.02 -33.00
CA THR A 531 11.67 9.92 -32.41
C THR A 531 12.60 9.05 -31.57
N TRP A 532 12.16 8.69 -30.37
CA TRP A 532 12.76 7.64 -29.57
C TRP A 532 11.98 6.33 -29.72
N GLU A 533 12.70 5.22 -29.89
CA GLU A 533 12.15 3.89 -29.59
C GLU A 533 12.31 3.68 -28.08
N LEU A 534 11.19 3.53 -27.38
CA LEU A 534 11.13 3.25 -25.95
C LEU A 534 11.20 1.73 -25.71
N GLU A 535 11.17 1.33 -24.44
CA GLU A 535 11.26 -0.08 -24.08
C GLU A 535 9.99 -0.87 -24.39
N ASP A 536 10.17 -2.07 -24.96
CA ASP A 536 9.10 -3.03 -25.22
C ASP A 536 8.40 -3.40 -23.90
N PHE A 537 7.08 -3.27 -23.84
CA PHE A 537 6.29 -3.63 -22.66
C PHE A 537 5.31 -4.77 -22.98
N SER A 538 5.30 -5.80 -22.13
CA SER A 538 4.50 -7.01 -22.31
C SER A 538 3.75 -7.37 -21.02
N VAL A 539 2.57 -7.98 -21.20
CA VAL A 539 1.72 -8.47 -20.11
C VAL A 539 1.33 -9.91 -20.37
N PHE A 540 1.65 -10.80 -19.43
CA PHE A 540 1.31 -12.21 -19.48
C PHE A 540 0.28 -12.54 -18.40
N THR A 541 -0.80 -13.24 -18.73
CA THR A 541 -1.86 -13.62 -17.78
C THR A 541 -2.19 -15.10 -17.91
N GLY A 542 -2.46 -15.75 -16.78
CA GLY A 542 -2.78 -17.17 -16.76
C GLY A 542 -2.75 -17.78 -15.37
N PRO A 543 -3.14 -19.06 -15.23
CA PRO A 543 -3.27 -19.71 -13.93
C PRO A 543 -1.93 -20.14 -13.30
N ASP A 544 -0.86 -20.25 -14.09
CA ASP A 544 0.44 -20.74 -13.64
C ASP A 544 1.51 -19.65 -13.76
N LEU A 545 1.89 -19.07 -12.62
CA LEU A 545 2.90 -18.01 -12.56
C LEU A 545 4.26 -18.46 -13.13
N GLY A 546 4.64 -19.73 -12.95
CA GLY A 546 5.89 -20.26 -13.48
C GLY A 546 5.93 -20.18 -15.01
N VAL A 547 4.84 -20.60 -15.67
CA VAL A 547 4.70 -20.49 -17.14
C VAL A 547 4.75 -19.04 -17.60
N LEU A 548 4.13 -18.10 -16.89
CA LEU A 548 4.17 -16.67 -17.24
C LEU A 548 5.58 -16.07 -17.11
N LEU A 549 6.33 -16.48 -16.10
CA LEU A 549 7.73 -16.07 -15.92
C LEU A 549 8.64 -16.67 -17.00
N GLU A 550 8.38 -17.90 -17.45
CA GLU A 550 9.08 -18.50 -18.59
C GLU A 550 8.82 -17.71 -19.88
N GLN A 551 7.56 -17.37 -20.17
CA GLN A 551 7.21 -16.52 -21.33
C GLN A 551 7.87 -15.14 -21.25
N THR A 552 7.97 -14.59 -20.04
CA THR A 552 8.68 -13.33 -19.81
C THR A 552 10.17 -13.46 -20.14
N ALA A 553 10.81 -14.55 -19.72
CA ALA A 553 12.21 -14.82 -20.03
C ALA A 553 12.46 -15.04 -21.52
N GLU A 554 11.56 -15.75 -22.22
CA GLU A 554 11.62 -15.94 -23.67
C GLU A 554 11.58 -14.60 -24.41
N ARG A 555 10.63 -13.73 -24.06
CA ARG A 555 10.51 -12.40 -24.68
C ARG A 555 11.71 -11.50 -24.38
N LEU A 556 12.26 -11.56 -23.17
CA LEU A 556 13.50 -10.89 -22.82
C LEU A 556 14.69 -11.42 -23.64
N ALA A 557 14.80 -12.74 -23.84
CA ALA A 557 15.87 -13.36 -24.62
C ALA A 557 15.76 -13.07 -26.12
N GLU A 558 14.55 -12.86 -26.67
CA GLU A 558 14.36 -12.38 -28.03
C GLU A 558 14.91 -10.96 -28.22
N ASN A 559 14.68 -10.09 -27.23
CA ASN A 559 15.12 -8.70 -27.26
C ASN A 559 16.59 -8.52 -26.88
N HIS A 560 17.11 -9.41 -26.03
CA HIS A 560 18.46 -9.43 -25.48
C HIS A 560 18.99 -10.87 -25.42
N PRO A 561 19.52 -11.40 -26.54
CA PRO A 561 19.98 -12.79 -26.60
C PRO A 561 21.00 -13.11 -25.50
N ARG A 562 20.75 -14.19 -24.78
CA ARG A 562 21.66 -14.70 -23.74
C ARG A 562 23.03 -15.01 -24.35
N LEU A 563 24.09 -14.64 -23.64
CA LEU A 563 25.45 -15.03 -24.00
C LEU A 563 25.66 -16.54 -23.75
N PRO A 564 26.08 -17.31 -24.77
CA PRO A 564 26.25 -18.74 -24.64
C PRO A 564 27.43 -19.08 -23.73
N TRP A 565 27.29 -20.13 -22.92
CA TRP A 565 28.39 -20.67 -22.14
C TRP A 565 28.27 -22.20 -22.02
N PRO A 566 29.33 -22.98 -22.30
CA PRO A 566 29.20 -24.42 -22.53
C PRO A 566 28.99 -25.25 -21.28
N LYS A 567 29.47 -24.81 -20.11
CA LYS A 567 29.41 -25.59 -18.85
C LYS A 567 29.22 -24.70 -17.64
N LEU A 568 28.35 -25.12 -16.72
CA LEU A 568 28.14 -24.44 -15.45
C LEU A 568 29.46 -24.14 -14.72
N PRO A 569 29.72 -22.88 -14.34
CA PRO A 569 30.87 -22.55 -13.51
C PRO A 569 30.78 -23.19 -12.13
N THR A 570 31.84 -23.90 -11.75
CA THR A 570 32.06 -24.43 -10.40
C THR A 570 33.45 -24.05 -9.95
N GLY A 571 33.64 -23.72 -8.68
CA GLY A 571 34.93 -23.22 -8.23
C GLY A 571 34.97 -22.81 -6.76
N TRP A 572 35.91 -21.93 -6.46
CA TRP A 572 36.13 -21.36 -5.14
C TRP A 572 36.27 -19.85 -5.20
N CYS A 573 35.81 -19.14 -4.17
CA CYS A 573 35.90 -17.69 -4.02
C CYS A 573 36.59 -17.32 -2.70
N SER A 574 37.62 -16.48 -2.77
CA SER A 574 38.41 -16.09 -1.59
C SER A 574 37.69 -15.15 -0.61
N TRP A 575 36.60 -14.49 -1.02
CA TRP A 575 35.94 -13.43 -0.23
C TRP A 575 35.47 -13.90 1.14
N TYR A 576 34.78 -15.04 1.19
CA TYR A 576 34.19 -15.55 2.42
C TYR A 576 35.18 -16.22 3.37
N CYS A 577 36.45 -16.34 2.96
CA CYS A 577 37.55 -16.79 3.80
C CYS A 577 38.35 -15.61 4.34
N PHE A 578 38.70 -14.65 3.48
CA PHE A 578 39.74 -13.66 3.77
C PHE A 578 39.30 -12.20 3.62
N GLY A 579 38.15 -11.96 2.97
CA GLY A 579 37.65 -10.63 2.66
C GLY A 579 38.73 -9.75 2.01
N PRO A 580 38.79 -8.45 2.35
CA PRO A 580 39.75 -7.51 1.79
C PRO A 580 41.20 -7.78 2.24
N SER A 581 41.43 -8.72 3.15
CA SER A 581 42.75 -9.08 3.67
C SER A 581 43.40 -10.25 2.95
N VAL A 582 42.83 -10.70 1.82
CA VAL A 582 43.38 -11.78 0.99
C VAL A 582 44.85 -11.55 0.61
N THR A 583 45.66 -12.62 0.71
CA THR A 583 47.08 -12.63 0.32
C THR A 583 47.37 -13.72 -0.71
N ALA A 584 48.49 -13.58 -1.43
CA ALA A 584 49.00 -14.58 -2.36
C ALA A 584 49.21 -15.94 -1.68
N GLU A 585 49.75 -15.96 -0.46
CA GLU A 585 49.98 -17.18 0.32
C GLU A 585 48.67 -17.91 0.63
N GLN A 586 47.63 -17.17 1.04
CA GLN A 586 46.31 -17.74 1.37
C GLN A 586 45.64 -18.39 0.15
N ILE A 587 45.75 -17.75 -1.02
CA ILE A 587 45.22 -18.30 -2.28
C ILE A 587 45.97 -19.58 -2.65
N LEU A 588 47.31 -19.58 -2.60
CA LEU A 588 48.11 -20.75 -2.95
C LEU A 588 47.94 -21.91 -1.96
N GLY A 589 47.74 -21.63 -0.68
CA GLY A 589 47.40 -22.62 0.33
C GLY A 589 46.07 -23.32 0.03
N ASN A 590 45.03 -22.54 -0.29
CA ASN A 590 43.73 -23.10 -0.68
C ASN A 590 43.79 -23.85 -2.01
N LEU A 591 44.51 -23.32 -3.00
CA LEU A 591 44.75 -24.01 -4.27
C LEU A 591 45.33 -25.42 -4.06
N ALA A 592 46.29 -25.58 -3.14
CA ALA A 592 46.87 -26.88 -2.82
C ALA A 592 45.83 -27.84 -2.23
N GLU A 593 44.95 -27.37 -1.36
CA GLU A 593 43.87 -28.17 -0.78
C GLU A 593 42.80 -28.55 -1.81
N PHE A 594 42.40 -27.64 -2.69
CA PHE A 594 41.48 -27.92 -3.79
C PHE A 594 42.07 -28.93 -4.77
N LYS A 595 43.35 -28.78 -5.15
CA LYS A 595 44.05 -29.76 -5.98
C LYS A 595 44.02 -31.17 -5.39
N LYS A 596 44.12 -31.27 -4.06
CA LYS A 596 44.15 -32.55 -3.33
C LYS A 596 42.77 -33.16 -3.14
N LYS A 597 41.77 -32.35 -2.79
CA LYS A 597 40.47 -32.83 -2.29
C LYS A 597 39.34 -32.71 -3.32
N LEU A 598 39.38 -31.69 -4.16
CA LEU A 598 38.32 -31.34 -5.12
C LEU A 598 38.90 -30.97 -6.50
N PRO A 599 39.74 -31.82 -7.13
CA PRO A 599 40.36 -31.51 -8.43
C PRO A 599 39.34 -31.36 -9.57
N GLN A 600 38.08 -31.73 -9.35
CA GLN A 600 36.99 -31.60 -10.32
C GLN A 600 36.37 -30.20 -10.39
N VAL A 601 36.62 -29.31 -9.41
CA VAL A 601 36.15 -27.92 -9.55
C VAL A 601 37.02 -27.19 -10.58
N ARG A 602 36.44 -26.20 -11.25
CA ARG A 602 37.05 -25.56 -12.41
C ARG A 602 37.80 -24.27 -12.05
N PHE A 603 37.15 -23.37 -11.31
CA PHE A 603 37.64 -22.02 -11.11
C PHE A 603 38.24 -21.79 -9.72
N ILE A 604 39.30 -20.99 -9.67
CA ILE A 604 39.84 -20.40 -8.43
C ILE A 604 39.76 -18.88 -8.58
N GLN A 605 38.83 -18.27 -7.85
CA GLN A 605 38.54 -16.85 -7.93
C GLN A 605 39.25 -16.06 -6.84
N ILE A 606 40.04 -15.08 -7.28
CA ILE A 606 40.67 -14.06 -6.44
C ILE A 606 39.72 -12.87 -6.35
N ASP A 607 39.13 -12.67 -5.16
CA ASP A 607 38.11 -11.65 -4.91
C ASP A 607 38.70 -10.28 -4.47
N ASP A 608 37.85 -9.32 -4.07
CA ASP A 608 38.26 -7.98 -3.63
C ASP A 608 39.37 -8.04 -2.57
N GLY A 609 40.47 -7.32 -2.83
CA GLY A 609 41.53 -7.10 -1.86
C GLY A 609 42.93 -7.22 -2.45
N TYR A 610 43.10 -7.78 -3.65
CA TYR A 610 44.42 -7.86 -4.28
C TYR A 610 44.92 -6.49 -4.76
N GLN A 611 44.02 -5.62 -5.21
CA GLN A 611 44.32 -4.30 -5.78
C GLN A 611 44.51 -3.19 -4.71
N PRO A 612 45.28 -2.13 -4.99
CA PRO A 612 45.50 -1.03 -4.05
C PRO A 612 44.29 -0.10 -3.90
N TRP A 613 43.64 0.25 -5.01
CA TRP A 613 42.51 1.17 -5.05
C TRP A 613 41.42 0.68 -6.01
N MET A 614 40.18 1.14 -5.82
CA MET A 614 39.18 0.95 -6.86
C MET A 614 39.61 1.77 -8.09
N GLY A 615 39.67 1.14 -9.26
CA GLY A 615 40.18 1.73 -10.51
C GLY A 615 41.58 1.24 -10.91
N ASP A 616 42.38 0.72 -9.97
CA ASP A 616 43.77 0.31 -10.21
C ASP A 616 43.91 -1.22 -10.28
N TRP A 617 43.24 -1.84 -11.25
CA TRP A 617 43.03 -3.30 -11.29
C TRP A 617 44.23 -4.13 -11.73
N LEU A 618 45.22 -3.53 -12.39
CA LEU A 618 46.35 -4.25 -12.99
C LEU A 618 47.58 -4.39 -12.07
N GLN A 619 47.48 -3.89 -10.83
CA GLN A 619 48.59 -3.87 -9.87
C GLN A 619 48.12 -4.44 -8.54
N PRO A 620 48.91 -5.30 -7.86
CA PRO A 620 48.59 -5.72 -6.51
C PRO A 620 48.97 -4.64 -5.49
N LYS A 621 48.27 -4.59 -4.37
CA LYS A 621 48.69 -3.83 -3.18
C LYS A 621 49.85 -4.52 -2.49
N GLN A 622 50.66 -3.75 -1.77
CA GLN A 622 51.83 -4.29 -1.05
C GLN A 622 51.45 -5.45 -0.10
N GLN A 623 50.34 -5.32 0.62
CA GLN A 623 49.87 -6.31 1.59
C GLN A 623 49.38 -7.62 0.96
N PHE A 624 49.14 -7.66 -0.36
CA PHE A 624 48.84 -8.91 -1.05
C PHE A 624 50.05 -9.88 -1.01
N GLY A 625 51.27 -9.34 -0.86
CA GLY A 625 52.46 -10.13 -0.54
C GLY A 625 53.04 -10.94 -1.70
N GLY A 626 52.82 -10.53 -2.95
CA GLY A 626 53.35 -11.20 -4.14
C GLY A 626 52.85 -10.60 -5.45
N SER A 627 53.22 -11.22 -6.59
CA SER A 627 52.69 -10.88 -7.90
C SER A 627 51.35 -11.58 -8.15
N ILE A 628 50.33 -10.81 -8.55
CA ILE A 628 49.03 -11.36 -8.95
C ILE A 628 49.16 -12.27 -10.18
N GLN A 629 50.05 -11.91 -11.12
CA GLN A 629 50.31 -12.71 -12.33
C GLN A 629 50.94 -14.06 -11.99
N GLU A 630 51.88 -14.11 -11.04
CA GLU A 630 52.48 -15.37 -10.59
C GLU A 630 51.46 -16.29 -9.91
N VAL A 631 50.56 -15.73 -9.09
CA VAL A 631 49.47 -16.50 -8.46
C VAL A 631 48.53 -17.08 -9.53
N ILE A 632 48.13 -16.26 -10.51
CA ILE A 632 47.31 -16.69 -11.64
C ILE A 632 48.01 -17.80 -12.45
N GLY A 633 49.30 -17.65 -12.73
CA GLY A 633 50.10 -18.69 -13.39
C GLY A 633 50.09 -20.01 -12.63
N LYS A 634 50.29 -19.96 -11.30
CA LYS A 634 50.25 -21.16 -10.45
C LYS A 634 48.88 -21.84 -10.40
N ILE A 635 47.78 -21.08 -10.46
CA ILE A 635 46.42 -21.65 -10.58
C ILE A 635 46.31 -22.49 -11.86
N ARG A 636 46.79 -21.94 -12.99
CA ARG A 636 46.82 -22.64 -14.28
C ARG A 636 47.71 -23.88 -14.26
N ASP A 637 48.93 -23.76 -13.72
CA ASP A 637 49.87 -24.89 -13.60
C ASP A 637 49.33 -26.01 -12.71
N ALA A 638 48.43 -25.69 -11.78
CA ALA A 638 47.74 -26.65 -10.94
C ALA A 638 46.57 -27.36 -11.63
N GLY A 639 46.18 -26.94 -12.85
CA GLY A 639 45.08 -27.52 -13.63
C GLY A 639 43.73 -26.84 -13.43
N PHE A 640 43.69 -25.67 -12.78
CA PHE A 640 42.49 -24.89 -12.56
C PHE A 640 42.44 -23.66 -13.48
N GLU A 641 41.27 -23.10 -13.70
CA GLU A 641 41.09 -21.85 -14.43
C GLU A 641 41.04 -20.64 -13.47
N PRO A 642 41.86 -19.61 -13.72
CA PRO A 642 41.90 -18.43 -12.86
C PRO A 642 40.71 -17.52 -13.14
N ALA A 643 40.14 -17.02 -12.05
CA ALA A 643 39.07 -16.05 -12.05
C ALA A 643 39.43 -14.85 -11.18
N ILE A 644 38.93 -13.67 -11.53
CA ILE A 644 39.30 -12.44 -10.84
C ILE A 644 38.14 -11.47 -10.69
N TRP A 645 38.09 -10.82 -9.54
CA TRP A 645 37.11 -9.79 -9.22
C TRP A 645 37.59 -8.42 -9.73
N VAL A 646 36.68 -7.62 -10.28
CA VAL A 646 36.93 -6.24 -10.74
C VAL A 646 35.67 -5.41 -10.48
N ALA A 647 35.80 -4.14 -10.07
CA ALA A 647 34.64 -3.23 -10.02
C ALA A 647 34.71 -2.16 -11.12
N PRO A 648 34.39 -2.49 -12.37
CA PRO A 648 34.88 -1.77 -13.55
C PRO A 648 34.45 -0.30 -13.63
N PHE A 649 33.28 0.04 -13.09
CA PHE A 649 32.67 1.36 -13.24
C PHE A 649 32.93 2.31 -12.06
N VAL A 650 33.78 1.93 -11.10
CA VAL A 650 34.09 2.78 -9.95
C VAL A 650 35.58 3.03 -9.81
N ALA A 651 35.92 4.25 -9.39
CA ALA A 651 37.27 4.60 -8.98
C ALA A 651 37.29 5.32 -7.64
N SER A 652 38.31 5.04 -6.83
CA SER A 652 38.60 5.78 -5.60
C SER A 652 39.33 7.08 -5.94
N GLN A 653 39.19 8.10 -5.09
CA GLN A 653 39.89 9.38 -5.25
C GLN A 653 41.42 9.25 -5.37
N GLN A 654 42.00 8.23 -4.74
CA GLN A 654 43.44 7.97 -4.69
C GLN A 654 43.94 7.10 -5.86
N SER A 655 43.04 6.56 -6.68
CA SER A 655 43.43 5.71 -7.81
C SER A 655 44.15 6.50 -8.89
N LYS A 656 45.09 5.87 -9.58
CA LYS A 656 45.76 6.50 -10.73
C LYS A 656 44.76 6.89 -11.79
N LEU A 657 43.82 5.99 -12.08
CA LEU A 657 42.72 6.25 -13.03
C LEU A 657 42.03 7.59 -12.74
N PHE A 658 41.62 7.83 -11.49
CA PHE A 658 40.94 9.07 -11.13
C PHE A 658 41.86 10.29 -11.14
N THR A 659 43.08 10.16 -10.62
CA THR A 659 44.00 11.30 -10.52
C THR A 659 44.54 11.75 -11.86
N GLU A 660 44.74 10.82 -12.80
CA GLU A 660 45.30 11.10 -14.13
C GLU A 660 44.20 11.47 -15.14
N HIS A 661 42.99 10.94 -14.98
CA HIS A 661 41.88 11.11 -15.93
C HIS A 661 40.54 11.49 -15.26
N PRO A 662 40.46 12.58 -14.47
CA PRO A 662 39.22 12.98 -13.81
C PRO A 662 38.11 13.37 -14.82
N ASP A 663 38.47 13.72 -16.06
CA ASP A 663 37.54 14.06 -17.15
C ASP A 663 36.75 12.87 -17.70
N TRP A 664 37.17 11.63 -17.41
CA TRP A 664 36.50 10.40 -17.86
C TRP A 664 35.31 9.99 -16.98
N PHE A 665 35.06 10.73 -15.90
CA PHE A 665 34.04 10.39 -14.91
C PHE A 665 32.77 11.24 -15.11
N VAL A 666 31.63 10.65 -14.73
CA VAL A 666 30.34 11.35 -14.71
C VAL A 666 30.45 12.60 -13.82
N LYS A 667 29.91 13.72 -14.28
CA LYS A 667 30.07 15.03 -13.64
C LYS A 667 28.84 15.53 -12.89
N ASP A 668 29.05 16.36 -11.89
CA ASP A 668 28.02 17.06 -11.11
C ASP A 668 27.56 18.37 -11.78
N GLY A 669 26.62 19.08 -11.14
CA GLY A 669 26.12 20.40 -11.57
C GLY A 669 27.20 21.48 -11.76
N SER A 670 28.36 21.32 -11.13
CA SER A 670 29.50 22.26 -11.18
C SER A 670 30.63 21.80 -12.12
N ASP A 671 30.35 20.83 -12.98
CA ASP A 671 31.31 20.23 -13.94
C ASP A 671 32.51 19.52 -13.28
N LYS A 672 32.36 19.09 -12.02
CA LYS A 672 33.36 18.28 -11.30
C LYS A 672 32.95 16.81 -11.30
N PRO A 673 33.88 15.85 -11.19
CA PRO A 673 33.52 14.45 -11.02
C PRO A 673 32.54 14.24 -9.86
N LEU A 674 31.43 13.55 -10.13
CA LEU A 674 30.35 13.36 -9.19
C LEU A 674 30.78 12.35 -8.12
N ARG A 675 30.81 12.81 -6.87
CA ARG A 675 31.07 11.96 -5.71
C ARG A 675 29.86 11.10 -5.39
N SER A 676 30.07 9.81 -5.15
CA SER A 676 29.00 8.89 -4.76
C SER A 676 28.28 9.28 -3.47
N ASP A 677 29.00 9.80 -2.48
CA ASP A 677 28.48 10.15 -1.15
C ASP A 677 27.55 11.37 -1.14
N SER A 678 27.52 12.16 -2.21
CA SER A 678 26.61 13.31 -2.33
C SER A 678 25.22 12.93 -2.86
N VAL A 679 25.11 11.83 -3.61
CA VAL A 679 23.86 11.39 -4.24
C VAL A 679 23.32 10.08 -3.67
N THR A 680 24.20 9.23 -3.13
CA THR A 680 23.84 7.91 -2.59
C THR A 680 24.77 7.52 -1.44
N PHE A 681 25.13 6.24 -1.29
CA PHE A 681 26.18 5.78 -0.37
C PHE A 681 27.59 5.96 -0.98
N GLY A 682 28.60 6.16 -0.14
CA GLY A 682 29.96 6.50 -0.59
C GLY A 682 30.78 5.37 -1.22
N GLY A 683 30.27 4.14 -1.28
CA GLY A 683 31.05 2.93 -1.54
C GLY A 683 31.38 2.18 -0.24
N TRP A 684 31.41 0.84 -0.28
CA TRP A 684 31.60 0.03 0.93
C TRP A 684 33.05 0.00 1.43
N ARG A 685 34.01 0.31 0.53
CA ARG A 685 35.44 0.37 0.85
C ARG A 685 36.13 1.35 -0.09
N LEU A 686 37.14 2.06 0.42
CA LEU A 686 37.92 3.03 -0.36
C LEU A 686 37.04 4.11 -1.03
N GLY A 687 35.97 4.51 -0.35
CA GLY A 687 35.11 5.61 -0.75
C GLY A 687 35.74 6.98 -0.47
N PRO A 688 35.15 8.08 -0.99
CA PRO A 688 34.05 8.08 -1.95
C PRO A 688 34.47 7.52 -3.30
N TRP A 689 33.50 7.00 -4.04
CA TRP A 689 33.67 6.50 -5.40
C TRP A 689 33.24 7.54 -6.44
N TYR A 690 33.80 7.42 -7.62
CA TYR A 690 33.45 8.18 -8.82
C TYR A 690 33.07 7.22 -9.93
N MET A 691 32.02 7.55 -10.68
CA MET A 691 31.45 6.71 -11.73
C MET A 691 32.19 6.91 -13.04
N LEU A 692 32.85 5.86 -13.53
CA LEU A 692 33.51 5.90 -14.83
C LEU A 692 32.45 5.96 -15.94
N ASP A 693 32.57 6.91 -16.86
CA ASP A 693 31.55 7.17 -17.86
C ASP A 693 31.72 6.26 -19.09
N GLY A 694 30.82 5.29 -19.25
CA GLY A 694 30.83 4.39 -20.40
C GLY A 694 30.55 5.06 -21.75
N THR A 695 30.13 6.33 -21.78
CA THR A 695 30.01 7.11 -23.03
C THR A 695 31.33 7.76 -23.46
N HIS A 696 32.31 7.89 -22.55
CA HIS A 696 33.59 8.50 -22.85
C HIS A 696 34.50 7.53 -23.66
N PRO A 697 34.97 7.89 -24.86
CA PRO A 697 35.73 6.98 -25.72
C PRO A 697 37.00 6.42 -25.08
N GLU A 698 37.74 7.25 -24.35
CA GLU A 698 38.98 6.81 -23.68
C GLU A 698 38.70 5.94 -22.44
N ALA A 699 37.56 6.15 -21.76
CA ALA A 699 37.15 5.28 -20.66
C ALA A 699 36.79 3.88 -21.18
N GLN A 700 36.13 3.80 -22.34
CA GLN A 700 35.87 2.53 -23.02
C GLN A 700 37.19 1.83 -23.41
N LYS A 701 38.16 2.56 -23.97
CA LYS A 701 39.49 1.98 -24.28
C LYS A 701 40.21 1.47 -23.03
N PHE A 702 40.11 2.20 -21.93
CA PHE A 702 40.66 1.77 -20.64
C PHE A 702 40.01 0.47 -20.15
N LEU A 703 38.68 0.40 -20.14
CA LEU A 703 37.92 -0.81 -19.78
C LEU A 703 38.34 -1.99 -20.66
N GLU A 704 38.34 -1.81 -21.98
CA GLU A 704 38.77 -2.83 -22.94
C GLU A 704 40.21 -3.29 -22.66
N GLY A 705 41.13 -2.36 -22.38
CA GLY A 705 42.54 -2.65 -22.11
C GLY A 705 42.77 -3.41 -20.79
N VAL A 706 42.04 -3.07 -19.72
CA VAL A 706 42.12 -3.79 -18.44
C VAL A 706 41.72 -5.25 -18.61
N PHE A 707 40.54 -5.49 -19.18
CA PHE A 707 40.03 -6.86 -19.36
C PHE A 707 40.86 -7.65 -20.37
N ARG A 708 41.33 -7.01 -21.46
CA ARG A 708 42.24 -7.64 -22.42
C ARG A 708 43.55 -8.07 -21.78
N THR A 709 44.12 -7.22 -20.94
CA THR A 709 45.37 -7.55 -20.24
C THR A 709 45.17 -8.76 -19.34
N MET A 710 44.11 -8.78 -18.54
CA MET A 710 43.83 -9.92 -17.65
C MET A 710 43.49 -11.20 -18.44
N HIS A 711 42.77 -11.08 -19.55
CA HIS A 711 42.40 -12.21 -20.39
C HIS A 711 43.61 -12.78 -21.16
N GLU A 712 44.23 -11.98 -22.00
CA GLU A 712 45.28 -12.44 -22.93
C GLU A 712 46.63 -12.65 -22.25
N GLN A 713 47.01 -11.75 -21.33
CA GLN A 713 48.35 -11.80 -20.73
C GLN A 713 48.38 -12.62 -19.45
N TRP A 714 47.35 -12.53 -18.61
CA TRP A 714 47.32 -13.28 -17.35
C TRP A 714 46.64 -14.65 -17.52
N GLY A 715 45.73 -14.78 -18.48
CA GLY A 715 45.01 -16.02 -18.76
C GLY A 715 43.74 -16.20 -17.92
N CYS A 716 43.15 -15.11 -17.42
CA CYS A 716 41.85 -15.15 -16.75
C CYS A 716 40.74 -15.44 -17.76
N THR A 717 39.90 -16.44 -17.45
CA THR A 717 38.75 -16.85 -18.29
C THR A 717 37.40 -16.61 -17.61
N TYR A 718 37.42 -15.98 -16.43
CA TYR A 718 36.22 -15.64 -15.67
C TYR A 718 36.44 -14.35 -14.85
N PHE A 719 35.54 -13.39 -15.04
CA PHE A 719 35.52 -12.10 -14.33
C PHE A 719 34.26 -11.95 -13.48
N LYS A 720 34.43 -11.72 -12.17
CA LYS A 720 33.36 -11.25 -11.28
C LYS A 720 33.37 -9.72 -11.30
N MET A 721 32.39 -9.12 -11.96
CA MET A 721 32.25 -7.67 -12.10
C MET A 721 31.32 -7.14 -11.03
N ASP A 722 31.87 -6.55 -9.98
CA ASP A 722 31.12 -6.03 -8.84
C ASP A 722 30.95 -4.52 -8.90
N ALA A 723 30.08 -3.97 -8.05
CA ALA A 723 29.67 -2.56 -8.13
C ALA A 723 29.24 -2.18 -9.57
N ASN A 724 28.76 -3.16 -10.33
CA ASN A 724 28.56 -3.01 -11.77
C ASN A 724 27.40 -2.04 -12.06
N VAL A 725 26.48 -1.89 -11.10
CA VAL A 725 25.35 -0.94 -11.11
C VAL A 725 25.80 0.52 -11.27
N TRP A 726 27.02 0.85 -10.82
CA TRP A 726 27.53 2.23 -10.91
C TRP A 726 27.71 2.71 -12.35
N GLY A 727 27.83 1.80 -13.33
CA GLY A 727 27.83 2.19 -14.75
C GLY A 727 26.46 2.66 -15.25
N ALA A 728 25.37 2.36 -14.52
CA ALA A 728 23.99 2.66 -14.90
C ALA A 728 23.26 3.59 -13.91
N MET A 729 23.92 4.15 -12.90
CA MET A 729 23.22 5.02 -11.95
C MET A 729 22.69 6.29 -12.65
N PRO A 730 21.43 6.70 -12.41
CA PRO A 730 20.79 7.81 -13.13
C PRO A 730 21.17 9.19 -12.53
N PHE A 731 22.42 9.36 -12.10
CA PHE A 731 22.91 10.58 -11.47
C PHE A 731 23.97 11.26 -12.33
N GLY A 732 24.03 12.59 -12.24
CA GLY A 732 25.06 13.40 -12.90
C GLY A 732 24.91 13.47 -14.42
N ARG A 733 25.89 14.13 -15.05
CA ARG A 733 25.95 14.31 -16.50
C ARG A 733 27.08 13.48 -17.10
N ARG A 734 26.79 12.86 -18.23
CA ARG A 734 27.73 12.06 -19.03
C ARG A 734 28.43 12.92 -20.08
N HIS A 735 29.49 12.36 -20.65
CA HIS A 735 30.27 12.91 -21.76
C HIS A 735 29.43 13.01 -23.02
N ASP A 736 28.63 11.98 -23.35
CA ASP A 736 27.56 12.08 -24.33
C ASP A 736 26.26 12.55 -23.63
N PRO A 737 25.86 13.83 -23.77
CA PRO A 737 24.69 14.35 -23.08
C PRO A 737 23.36 13.82 -23.64
N ALA A 738 23.37 13.14 -24.79
CA ALA A 738 22.19 12.53 -25.39
C ALA A 738 21.96 11.07 -24.93
N ALA A 739 22.96 10.49 -24.24
CA ALA A 739 22.91 9.11 -23.76
C ALA A 739 22.31 9.03 -22.36
N SER A 740 21.40 8.06 -22.22
CA SER A 740 20.89 7.58 -20.94
C SER A 740 21.95 6.85 -20.11
N SER A 741 21.62 6.58 -18.84
CA SER A 741 22.40 5.70 -17.96
C SER A 741 22.53 4.28 -18.47
N VAL A 742 21.48 3.74 -19.08
CA VAL A 742 21.48 2.41 -19.67
C VAL A 742 22.41 2.35 -20.87
N GLU A 743 22.37 3.35 -21.77
CA GLU A 743 23.27 3.40 -22.91
C GLU A 743 24.73 3.54 -22.48
N ALA A 744 25.01 4.37 -21.47
CA ALA A 744 26.36 4.50 -20.91
C ALA A 744 26.87 3.16 -20.38
N TYR A 745 26.08 2.48 -19.55
CA TYR A 745 26.40 1.16 -19.03
C TYR A 745 26.67 0.16 -20.15
N ARG A 746 25.77 0.06 -21.14
CA ARG A 746 25.89 -0.91 -22.24
C ARG A 746 27.08 -0.61 -23.16
N ARG A 747 27.42 0.65 -23.42
CA ARG A 747 28.65 1.03 -24.15
C ARG A 747 29.91 0.63 -23.37
N GLY A 748 29.92 0.83 -22.06
CA GLY A 748 30.98 0.35 -21.17
C GLY A 748 31.10 -1.18 -21.15
N MET A 749 29.99 -1.89 -20.99
CA MET A 749 29.93 -3.35 -21.03
C MET A 749 30.39 -3.91 -22.38
N ALA A 750 30.02 -3.27 -23.49
CA ALA A 750 30.51 -3.65 -24.81
C ALA A 750 32.04 -3.54 -24.91
N ALA A 751 32.64 -2.51 -24.29
CA ALA A 751 34.09 -2.38 -24.21
C ALA A 751 34.74 -3.48 -23.35
N ILE A 752 34.14 -3.77 -22.20
CA ILE A 752 34.56 -4.89 -21.34
C ILE A 752 34.50 -6.21 -22.12
N ARG A 753 33.42 -6.50 -22.85
CA ARG A 753 33.27 -7.72 -23.65
C ARG A 753 34.32 -7.84 -24.75
N ARG A 754 34.68 -6.74 -25.43
CA ARG A 754 35.77 -6.74 -26.41
C ARG A 754 37.13 -7.05 -25.77
N GLY A 755 37.34 -6.62 -24.53
CA GLY A 755 38.57 -6.93 -23.77
C GLY A 755 38.58 -8.35 -23.21
N ALA A 756 37.46 -8.81 -22.67
CA ALA A 756 37.34 -10.10 -21.99
C ALA A 756 37.33 -11.31 -22.93
N GLY A 757 37.19 -11.09 -24.25
CA GLY A 757 37.20 -12.16 -25.24
C GLY A 757 36.08 -13.17 -25.01
N ASP A 758 36.45 -14.45 -24.93
CA ASP A 758 35.54 -15.57 -24.66
C ASP A 758 35.42 -15.90 -23.17
N SER A 759 35.75 -14.97 -22.27
CA SER A 759 35.67 -15.20 -20.82
C SER A 759 34.24 -15.15 -20.28
N PHE A 760 34.00 -15.87 -19.18
CA PHE A 760 32.76 -15.77 -18.42
C PHE A 760 32.69 -14.41 -17.71
N LEU A 761 31.52 -13.78 -17.73
CA LEU A 761 31.26 -12.48 -17.11
C LEU A 761 30.14 -12.65 -16.10
N LEU A 762 30.46 -12.58 -14.81
CA LEU A 762 29.48 -12.56 -13.72
C LEU A 762 29.18 -11.12 -13.33
N GLY A 763 27.94 -10.69 -13.46
CA GLY A 763 27.46 -9.48 -12.83
C GLY A 763 27.29 -9.69 -11.32
N CYS A 764 27.90 -8.83 -10.52
CA CYS A 764 27.73 -8.71 -9.08
C CYS A 764 27.39 -7.25 -8.76
N ASN A 765 26.45 -7.02 -7.84
CA ASN A 765 25.86 -5.70 -7.59
C ASN A 765 25.60 -4.93 -8.90
N HIS A 766 24.94 -5.59 -9.86
CA HIS A 766 24.75 -5.09 -11.21
C HIS A 766 23.34 -4.50 -11.40
N PRO A 767 23.14 -3.62 -12.39
CA PRO A 767 21.82 -3.10 -12.69
C PRO A 767 21.02 -4.21 -13.39
N MET A 768 19.92 -4.64 -12.79
CA MET A 768 19.28 -5.92 -13.13
C MET A 768 18.88 -6.00 -14.61
N TRP A 769 18.02 -5.09 -15.06
CA TRP A 769 17.53 -5.04 -16.45
C TRP A 769 18.60 -4.63 -17.48
N PRO A 770 19.43 -3.59 -17.23
CA PRO A 770 20.45 -3.18 -18.18
C PRO A 770 21.50 -4.25 -18.50
N SER A 771 21.74 -5.18 -17.56
CA SER A 771 22.71 -6.28 -17.75
C SER A 771 22.23 -7.42 -18.64
N ILE A 772 20.94 -7.51 -18.96
CA ILE A 772 20.42 -8.63 -19.77
C ILE A 772 21.06 -8.58 -21.17
N GLY A 773 21.65 -9.71 -21.58
CA GLY A 773 22.42 -9.84 -22.83
C GLY A 773 23.87 -9.35 -22.76
N GLU A 774 24.31 -8.77 -21.63
CA GLU A 774 25.68 -8.25 -21.46
C GLU A 774 26.56 -9.12 -20.55
N ILE A 775 25.96 -10.02 -19.76
CA ILE A 775 26.65 -10.91 -18.80
C ILE A 775 26.27 -12.38 -19.02
N HIS A 776 27.17 -13.29 -18.64
CA HIS A 776 26.95 -14.74 -18.72
C HIS A 776 26.29 -15.30 -17.45
N GLY A 777 26.61 -14.72 -16.30
CA GLY A 777 26.05 -15.06 -15.01
C GLY A 777 25.64 -13.83 -14.22
N SER A 778 24.68 -13.99 -13.33
CA SER A 778 24.13 -12.94 -12.47
C SER A 778 24.13 -13.45 -11.04
N ARG A 779 24.81 -12.74 -10.12
CA ARG A 779 24.45 -12.85 -8.70
C ARG A 779 22.95 -12.64 -8.59
N SER A 780 22.26 -13.45 -7.80
CA SER A 780 20.79 -13.40 -7.69
C SER A 780 20.31 -13.04 -6.28
N SER A 781 21.24 -12.73 -5.37
CA SER A 781 20.96 -12.44 -3.96
C SER A 781 21.98 -11.49 -3.34
N MET A 782 21.71 -11.12 -2.09
CA MET A 782 22.68 -10.54 -1.16
C MET A 782 23.91 -11.42 -0.92
N ASP A 783 24.90 -10.84 -0.26
CA ASP A 783 26.10 -11.53 0.21
C ASP A 783 25.79 -12.51 1.36
N ILE A 784 26.27 -13.74 1.20
CA ILE A 784 26.10 -14.83 2.15
C ILE A 784 27.00 -14.64 3.36
N SER A 785 26.47 -14.95 4.55
CA SER A 785 27.24 -15.02 5.79
C SER A 785 26.92 -16.31 6.51
N ARG A 786 27.84 -16.72 7.40
CA ARG A 786 27.72 -17.94 8.19
C ARG A 786 26.72 -17.73 9.33
N ASP A 787 25.45 -17.55 9.02
CA ASP A 787 24.36 -17.47 9.99
C ASP A 787 23.01 -17.78 9.34
N TRP A 788 22.06 -18.20 10.18
CA TRP A 788 20.71 -18.57 9.74
C TRP A 788 19.93 -17.44 9.05
N GLY A 789 20.10 -16.20 9.50
CA GLY A 789 19.39 -15.05 8.93
C GLY A 789 19.76 -14.86 7.45
N SER A 790 21.05 -14.93 7.16
CA SER A 790 21.58 -14.88 5.80
C SER A 790 21.13 -16.06 4.95
N PHE A 791 21.32 -17.30 5.43
CA PHE A 791 20.91 -18.53 4.71
C PHE A 791 19.43 -18.49 4.31
N LYS A 792 18.56 -18.07 5.23
CA LYS A 792 17.12 -17.96 5.00
C LYS A 792 16.76 -16.86 3.99
N SER A 793 17.35 -15.65 4.11
CA SER A 793 17.02 -14.54 3.20
C SER A 793 17.48 -14.83 1.78
N ILE A 794 18.72 -15.29 1.62
CA ILE A 794 19.33 -15.57 0.32
C ILE A 794 18.62 -16.71 -0.38
N ALA A 795 18.20 -17.75 0.33
CA ALA A 795 17.36 -18.80 -0.25
C ALA A 795 16.06 -18.23 -0.85
N ARG A 796 15.37 -17.34 -0.15
CA ARG A 796 14.14 -16.69 -0.66
C ARG A 796 14.41 -15.82 -1.89
N GLU A 797 15.47 -15.01 -1.84
CA GLU A 797 15.86 -14.11 -2.94
C GLU A 797 16.19 -14.90 -4.21
N ASN A 798 16.99 -15.95 -4.07
CA ASN A 798 17.39 -16.82 -5.17
C ASN A 798 16.20 -17.58 -5.77
N LEU A 799 15.37 -18.21 -4.93
CA LEU A 799 14.20 -18.96 -5.39
C LEU A 799 13.19 -18.08 -6.12
N SER A 800 13.05 -16.80 -5.73
CA SER A 800 12.19 -15.83 -6.42
C SER A 800 12.69 -15.49 -7.83
N ARG A 801 13.99 -15.69 -8.09
CA ARG A 801 14.66 -15.41 -9.37
C ARG A 801 15.03 -16.66 -10.17
N ASN A 802 14.62 -17.85 -9.73
CA ASN A 802 14.94 -19.12 -10.40
C ASN A 802 14.51 -19.18 -11.87
N TRP A 803 13.44 -18.49 -12.22
CA TRP A 803 12.93 -18.42 -13.59
C TRP A 803 13.95 -17.83 -14.59
N GLN A 804 14.93 -17.05 -14.12
CA GLN A 804 15.96 -16.43 -14.94
C GLN A 804 17.09 -17.42 -15.32
N ASN A 805 17.31 -18.43 -14.47
CA ASN A 805 18.41 -19.36 -14.60
C ASN A 805 18.31 -20.18 -15.89
N ASN A 806 19.44 -20.30 -16.61
CA ASN A 806 19.57 -20.94 -17.91
C ASN A 806 18.65 -20.37 -19.02
N ARG A 807 18.03 -19.21 -18.80
CA ARG A 807 17.19 -18.52 -19.78
C ARG A 807 17.74 -17.15 -20.13
N LEU A 808 18.01 -16.32 -19.12
CA LEU A 808 18.62 -14.99 -19.28
C LEU A 808 20.14 -15.03 -19.09
N TRP A 809 20.59 -15.84 -18.13
CA TRP A 809 21.98 -16.03 -17.71
C TRP A 809 22.07 -17.29 -16.84
N TRP A 810 23.24 -17.56 -16.26
CA TRP A 810 23.36 -18.47 -15.13
C TRP A 810 23.16 -17.72 -13.82
N ASN A 811 22.25 -18.18 -12.97
CA ASN A 811 22.13 -17.60 -11.64
C ASN A 811 23.35 -18.00 -10.80
N ASP A 812 23.85 -17.05 -10.03
CA ASP A 812 24.84 -17.25 -8.99
C ASP A 812 24.16 -17.04 -7.63
N PRO A 813 23.83 -18.12 -6.91
CA PRO A 813 23.19 -18.06 -5.60
C PRO A 813 24.10 -17.56 -4.48
N ASP A 814 25.31 -17.11 -4.84
CA ASP A 814 26.43 -16.86 -3.95
C ASP A 814 27.04 -18.14 -3.37
N CYS A 815 28.10 -18.00 -2.58
CA CYS A 815 28.95 -19.12 -2.20
C CYS A 815 28.30 -20.12 -1.24
N LEU A 816 28.63 -21.39 -1.45
CA LEU A 816 28.33 -22.47 -0.52
C LEU A 816 29.29 -22.40 0.69
N LEU A 817 28.73 -22.20 1.89
CA LEU A 817 29.46 -22.10 3.16
C LEU A 817 29.05 -23.26 4.08
N LEU A 818 29.92 -24.25 4.23
CA LEU A 818 29.74 -25.45 5.05
C LEU A 818 30.70 -25.51 6.25
N THR A 819 31.71 -24.65 6.30
CA THR A 819 32.51 -24.43 7.50
C THR A 819 31.84 -23.45 8.47
N GLY A 820 32.25 -23.46 9.73
CA GLY A 820 31.71 -22.58 10.77
C GLY A 820 30.91 -23.32 11.85
N LYS A 821 30.39 -22.53 12.80
CA LYS A 821 29.76 -23.00 14.06
C LYS A 821 28.25 -23.31 13.91
N GLN A 822 27.68 -23.13 12.72
CA GLN A 822 26.26 -23.33 12.47
C GLN A 822 25.90 -24.80 12.66
N PRO A 823 24.70 -25.12 13.19
CA PRO A 823 24.18 -26.48 13.23
C PRO A 823 24.14 -27.14 11.85
N GLU A 824 24.31 -28.46 11.80
CA GLU A 824 24.25 -29.23 10.54
C GLU A 824 22.90 -29.08 9.82
N SER A 825 21.81 -28.84 10.55
CA SER A 825 20.50 -28.55 9.95
C SER A 825 20.50 -27.26 9.13
N GLU A 826 21.17 -26.21 9.60
CA GLU A 826 21.29 -24.93 8.87
C GLU A 826 22.19 -25.08 7.64
N LYS A 827 23.31 -25.78 7.78
CA LYS A 827 24.21 -26.10 6.66
C LYS A 827 23.52 -26.98 5.61
N SER A 828 22.72 -27.94 6.06
CA SER A 828 21.92 -28.80 5.19
C SER A 828 20.84 -28.00 4.45
N PHE A 829 20.17 -27.06 5.12
CA PHE A 829 19.24 -26.13 4.47
C PHE A 829 19.96 -25.28 3.41
N HIS A 830 21.10 -24.66 3.75
CA HIS A 830 21.89 -23.85 2.81
C HIS A 830 22.26 -24.65 1.56
N ARG A 831 22.85 -25.83 1.75
CA ARG A 831 23.20 -26.74 0.65
C ARG A 831 22.00 -27.10 -0.23
N ALA A 832 20.86 -27.43 0.37
CA ALA A 832 19.64 -27.77 -0.35
C ALA A 832 19.08 -26.56 -1.14
N ALA A 833 19.10 -25.36 -0.55
CA ALA A 833 18.64 -24.14 -1.18
C ALA A 833 19.54 -23.72 -2.36
N THR A 834 20.87 -23.79 -2.20
CA THR A 834 21.83 -23.57 -3.29
C THR A 834 21.58 -24.55 -4.44
N PHE A 835 21.38 -25.83 -4.13
CA PHE A 835 21.07 -26.85 -5.15
C PHE A 835 19.72 -26.58 -5.84
N ALA A 836 18.69 -26.22 -5.09
CA ALA A 836 17.34 -25.92 -5.63
C ALA A 836 17.29 -24.65 -6.47
N THR A 837 18.18 -23.68 -6.21
CA THR A 837 18.34 -22.50 -7.08
C THR A 837 18.87 -22.91 -8.46
N GLY A 838 19.81 -23.86 -8.46
CA GLY A 838 20.58 -24.23 -9.64
C GLY A 838 21.53 -23.11 -10.07
N GLY A 839 22.22 -23.32 -11.20
CA GLY A 839 23.18 -22.35 -11.70
C GLY A 839 24.60 -22.60 -11.18
N MET A 840 25.33 -21.52 -10.92
CA MET A 840 26.73 -21.54 -10.49
C MET A 840 26.87 -22.12 -9.07
N VAL A 841 28.00 -22.78 -8.80
CA VAL A 841 28.32 -23.27 -7.45
C VAL A 841 29.77 -22.97 -7.13
N LEU A 842 30.00 -21.95 -6.32
CA LEU A 842 31.33 -21.62 -5.78
C LEU A 842 31.37 -21.96 -4.29
N SER A 843 32.47 -22.55 -3.83
CA SER A 843 32.75 -22.71 -2.40
C SER A 843 33.38 -21.43 -1.84
N GLY A 844 32.96 -21.02 -0.64
CA GLY A 844 33.56 -19.89 0.10
C GLY A 844 34.27 -20.33 1.37
N ASP A 845 34.77 -21.57 1.39
CA ASP A 845 35.41 -22.22 2.55
C ASP A 845 36.89 -22.48 2.35
#